data_AF-A0A1T2L5E7-F1
#
_entry.id   AF-A0A1T2L5E7-F1
#
_cell.length_a   1.000
_cell.length_b   1.000
_cell.length_c   1.000
_cell.angle_alpha   90.00
_cell.angle_beta   90.00
_cell.angle_gamma   90.00
#
_symmetry.space_group_name_H-M   'P 1'
#
loop_
_entity.id
_entity.type
_entity.pdbx_description
1 polymer ?
#
loop_
_entity_poly.entity_id
_entity_poly.type
_entity_poly.pdbx_seq_one_letter_code
_entity_poly.pdbx_strand_id
1 'polypeptide(L)'
;MDIGIQKLIRQLSTESLHHILLMVLMLLLLVFLPSIAAAERFDHFTTGFPLEGAHASTNCTSCHIGGEFKGAPTRCSSCHSSGSRIKASSKDARHISTSSSCDDCHSSSGWSPVRQVDHLSVLGSCSSCHNGGSAEGKTFNHVSSSSNCSDCHSSTAWSPARFNHIDITATCISCHNGVTAEGKSVNHVTSGNQCNDCHSDRAWSPASFDHANITASCSSCHNGVTAEGKGVRHMSTTNACEECHSSRDWSPVIRVDHLAVLGSCSSCHNGSTATGKTANHITSGSSCDDCHSTNAWSPANFDHDNATGSCSSCHNGIAATGKNVRHIASTNSCEDCHSNRSWSPVIRIDHLAVTGSCSSCHNGSTAEGKPANHIASGSGCDDCHSTSAWSPAGFDHSSVSSNCISCHNGTTATGKNTRHIATTNSCEDCHTNRSWSPVIRVDHLSVTGSCSSCHNGSTAAGKPANHLSSGNSCDDCHNTNAWTPALFDHNQVSPGTCSSCHNGLTATGKPLTHLQTSAQCDICHSIRAWLPAIFNHDDVTGSCASCHNGTSAPGKPSNHFVTSQGCDSCHRNSSWTPTTFRHNSAAYPGDHRGNLSCTSCHRSNSEQVTWSSGAYKPDCAGCHAGDYERDEHKKYENPDSYYSVSELRDCSGSCHVYTNSSMTSIKKRRSSEHRVSDSDFD
;
A
#
# COMPACT_ATOMS: atom_id res chain seq x y z
N MET A 1 -59.71 94.89 -31.21
CA MET A 1 -59.99 96.00 -32.12
C MET A 1 -61.49 96.29 -32.09
N ASP A 2 -62.05 97.47 -31.78
CA ASP A 2 -61.58 98.77 -31.23
C ASP A 2 -62.85 99.61 -30.87
N ILE A 3 -62.89 100.67 -30.05
CA ILE A 3 -61.94 101.35 -29.13
C ILE A 3 -62.77 102.02 -28.00
N GLY A 4 -62.16 102.49 -26.89
CA GLY A 4 -62.87 103.19 -25.81
C GLY A 4 -62.43 104.64 -25.50
N ILE A 5 -63.34 105.39 -24.83
CA ILE A 5 -63.12 106.54 -23.91
C ILE A 5 -62.69 107.91 -24.50
N GLN A 6 -63.40 109.00 -24.11
CA GLN A 6 -62.85 110.34 -23.81
C GLN A 6 -63.90 111.33 -23.18
N LYS A 7 -63.43 112.30 -22.34
CA LYS A 7 -64.14 113.44 -21.65
C LYS A 7 -65.18 113.09 -20.54
N LEU A 8 -65.19 113.58 -19.28
CA LEU A 8 -64.51 114.61 -18.45
C LEU A 8 -65.16 116.03 -18.34
N ILE A 9 -65.24 116.53 -17.08
CA ILE A 9 -65.38 117.94 -16.55
C ILE A 9 -66.74 118.38 -15.92
N ARG A 10 -66.69 118.92 -14.68
CA ARG A 10 -67.74 119.69 -13.92
C ARG A 10 -67.07 120.53 -12.80
N GLN A 11 -67.45 121.79 -12.53
CA GLN A 11 -66.82 122.66 -11.49
C GLN A 11 -67.66 123.92 -11.08
N LEU A 12 -67.51 124.41 -9.81
CA LEU A 12 -67.49 125.83 -9.30
C LEU A 12 -68.21 126.13 -7.94
N SER A 13 -67.84 127.23 -7.25
CA SER A 13 -67.85 127.45 -5.77
C SER A 13 -68.25 128.88 -5.25
N THR A 14 -68.12 129.16 -3.92
CA THR A 14 -68.48 130.42 -3.21
C THR A 14 -67.45 130.87 -2.12
N GLU A 15 -67.25 132.18 -1.86
CA GLU A 15 -66.07 132.71 -1.10
C GLU A 15 -66.27 133.93 -0.14
N SER A 16 -67.47 134.52 0.04
CA SER A 16 -67.58 135.96 0.44
C SER A 16 -67.62 136.37 1.93
N LEU A 17 -67.43 135.51 2.94
CA LEU A 17 -67.80 135.86 4.34
C LEU A 17 -66.70 136.45 5.26
N HIS A 18 -65.41 136.37 4.93
CA HIS A 18 -64.34 136.54 5.93
C HIS A 18 -63.95 137.99 6.33
N HIS A 19 -64.33 139.01 5.57
CA HIS A 19 -63.69 140.34 5.67
C HIS A 19 -64.25 141.28 6.75
N ILE A 20 -65.42 141.00 7.33
CA ILE A 20 -66.13 141.99 8.17
C ILE A 20 -65.62 142.05 9.62
N LEU A 21 -65.04 140.96 10.16
CA LEU A 21 -64.77 140.83 11.60
C LEU A 21 -63.56 141.65 12.09
N LEU A 22 -62.61 141.99 11.22
CA LEU A 22 -61.29 142.53 11.61
C LEU A 22 -61.29 144.04 11.98
N MET A 23 -62.22 144.84 11.45
CA MET A 23 -62.16 146.31 11.62
C MET A 23 -62.56 146.81 13.01
N VAL A 24 -63.30 146.04 13.81
CA VAL A 24 -63.89 146.51 15.08
C VAL A 24 -62.85 146.56 16.22
N LEU A 25 -61.81 145.73 16.18
CA LEU A 25 -60.92 145.52 17.33
C LEU A 25 -59.92 146.67 17.56
N MET A 26 -59.58 147.46 16.54
CA MET A 26 -58.41 148.35 16.58
C MET A 26 -58.67 149.75 17.18
N LEU A 27 -59.93 150.18 17.32
CA LEU A 27 -60.26 151.57 17.66
C LEU A 27 -60.26 151.90 19.18
N LEU A 28 -60.18 150.90 20.05
CA LEU A 28 -60.46 151.04 21.49
C LEU A 28 -59.24 151.35 22.38
N LEU A 29 -58.05 151.61 21.81
CA LEU A 29 -56.77 151.44 22.52
C LEU A 29 -55.96 152.72 22.86
N LEU A 30 -56.49 153.93 22.66
CA LEU A 30 -55.66 155.16 22.66
C LEU A 30 -56.10 156.34 23.55
N VAL A 31 -57.02 156.14 24.50
CA VAL A 31 -57.72 157.26 25.16
C VAL A 31 -57.52 157.27 26.70
N PHE A 32 -56.40 157.90 27.10
CA PHE A 32 -56.05 158.46 28.43
C PHE A 32 -55.42 157.60 29.55
N LEU A 33 -54.24 158.06 30.00
CA LEU A 33 -53.49 157.78 31.24
C LEU A 33 -52.90 159.10 31.78
N PRO A 34 -52.69 159.25 33.11
CA PRO A 34 -51.58 160.08 33.61
C PRO A 34 -50.83 159.52 34.86
N SER A 35 -49.62 160.04 35.13
CA SER A 35 -48.65 159.63 36.18
C SER A 35 -48.48 160.67 37.30
N ILE A 36 -48.47 160.34 38.60
CA ILE A 36 -47.36 160.00 39.55
C ILE A 36 -46.35 161.13 39.91
N ALA A 37 -46.14 161.33 41.22
CA ALA A 37 -44.90 161.81 41.87
C ALA A 37 -44.75 161.18 43.28
N ALA A 38 -43.52 161.02 43.82
CA ALA A 38 -43.20 160.06 44.90
C ALA A 38 -42.32 160.61 46.06
N ALA A 39 -42.12 159.78 47.10
CA ALA A 39 -41.22 160.00 48.25
C ALA A 39 -40.36 158.75 48.54
N GLU A 40 -39.16 158.92 49.11
CA GLU A 40 -38.16 157.85 49.29
C GLU A 40 -38.52 156.77 50.34
N ARG A 41 -37.94 155.57 50.18
CA ARG A 41 -38.32 154.34 50.90
C ARG A 41 -37.06 153.55 51.32
N PHE A 42 -37.02 153.06 52.57
CA PHE A 42 -35.91 152.22 53.08
C PHE A 42 -35.90 150.82 52.44
N ASP A 43 -34.71 150.25 52.24
CA ASP A 43 -34.50 149.02 51.47
C ASP A 43 -33.94 147.84 52.30
N HIS A 44 -34.73 146.78 52.44
CA HIS A 44 -34.37 145.53 53.11
C HIS A 44 -33.42 144.62 52.33
N PHE A 45 -33.23 144.81 51.00
CA PHE A 45 -32.20 144.07 50.26
C PHE A 45 -30.81 144.30 50.85
N THR A 46 -30.57 145.50 51.39
CA THR A 46 -29.29 145.87 52.04
C THR A 46 -29.01 145.14 53.36
N THR A 47 -30.02 144.54 54.01
CA THR A 47 -29.86 143.87 55.31
C THR A 47 -29.60 142.36 55.21
N GLY A 48 -29.46 141.81 54.00
CA GLY A 48 -29.23 140.37 53.79
C GLY A 48 -30.44 139.47 54.05
N PHE A 49 -31.64 140.05 54.14
CA PHE A 49 -32.91 139.33 54.15
C PHE A 49 -33.93 140.15 53.34
N PRO A 50 -34.02 139.95 52.02
CA PRO A 50 -34.98 140.67 51.19
C PRO A 50 -36.40 140.22 51.55
N LEU A 51 -37.32 141.18 51.67
CA LEU A 51 -38.73 140.89 51.97
C LEU A 51 -39.44 140.42 50.68
N GLU A 52 -39.25 139.13 50.37
CA GLU A 52 -39.77 138.44 49.19
C GLU A 52 -40.77 137.33 49.56
N GLY A 53 -41.54 136.87 48.57
CA GLY A 53 -42.52 135.81 48.76
C GLY A 53 -43.54 136.15 49.84
N ALA A 54 -43.78 135.24 50.79
CA ALA A 54 -44.69 135.46 51.91
C ALA A 54 -44.19 136.50 52.92
N HIS A 55 -42.88 136.79 52.95
CA HIS A 55 -42.30 137.79 53.86
C HIS A 55 -42.55 139.23 53.37
N ALA A 56 -42.78 139.44 52.07
CA ALA A 56 -43.02 140.75 51.47
C ALA A 56 -44.23 141.50 52.06
N SER A 57 -45.26 140.78 52.50
CA SER A 57 -46.50 141.31 53.07
C SER A 57 -46.58 141.16 54.59
N THR A 58 -45.51 140.71 55.25
CA THR A 58 -45.49 140.48 56.69
C THR A 58 -45.33 141.81 57.45
N ASN A 59 -46.15 142.02 58.48
CA ASN A 59 -46.06 143.21 59.35
C ASN A 59 -44.66 143.33 59.99
N CYS A 60 -44.08 144.54 60.00
CA CYS A 60 -42.73 144.79 60.50
C CYS A 60 -42.53 144.28 61.95
N THR A 61 -43.55 144.39 62.79
CA THR A 61 -43.55 143.96 64.19
C THR A 61 -43.47 142.44 64.39
N SER A 62 -43.76 141.63 63.37
CA SER A 62 -43.58 140.17 63.42
C SER A 62 -42.11 139.78 63.53
N CYS A 63 -41.20 140.56 62.93
CA CYS A 63 -39.75 140.35 62.99
C CYS A 63 -39.10 141.31 64.00
N HIS A 64 -39.55 142.57 64.05
CA HIS A 64 -39.03 143.64 64.91
C HIS A 64 -39.83 143.75 66.20
N ILE A 65 -39.73 142.71 67.03
CA ILE A 65 -40.38 142.63 68.34
C ILE A 65 -39.97 143.84 69.21
N GLY A 66 -40.95 144.56 69.76
CA GLY A 66 -40.70 145.75 70.59
C GLY A 66 -40.23 147.00 69.82
N GLY A 67 -40.20 146.97 68.48
CA GLY A 67 -39.71 148.08 67.65
C GLY A 67 -38.20 148.07 67.44
N GLU A 68 -37.49 147.00 67.80
CA GLU A 68 -36.05 146.86 67.57
C GLU A 68 -35.77 146.50 66.09
N PHE A 69 -35.41 147.50 65.29
CA PHE A 69 -35.12 147.32 63.86
C PHE A 69 -33.75 146.70 63.54
N LYS A 70 -32.85 146.57 64.52
CA LYS A 70 -31.49 146.03 64.33
C LYS A 70 -31.36 144.61 64.90
N GLY A 71 -30.73 143.70 64.14
CA GLY A 71 -30.38 142.36 64.62
C GLY A 71 -31.47 141.29 64.50
N ALA A 72 -32.48 141.50 63.65
CA ALA A 72 -33.44 140.45 63.31
C ALA A 72 -32.72 139.25 62.62
N PRO A 73 -33.09 138.00 62.93
CA PRO A 73 -32.44 136.82 62.38
C PRO A 73 -32.81 136.61 60.91
N THR A 74 -31.86 136.12 60.10
CA THR A 74 -32.01 135.95 58.65
C THR A 74 -32.07 134.48 58.19
N ARG A 75 -31.92 133.51 59.12
CA ARG A 75 -31.96 132.07 58.80
C ARG A 75 -33.35 131.49 58.99
N CYS A 76 -33.82 130.69 58.02
CA CYS A 76 -35.15 130.09 58.00
C CYS A 76 -35.51 129.36 59.31
N SER A 77 -34.60 128.53 59.82
CA SER A 77 -34.79 127.79 61.08
C SER A 77 -34.86 128.67 62.33
N SER A 78 -34.29 129.88 62.32
CA SER A 78 -34.36 130.82 63.46
C SER A 78 -35.74 131.46 63.64
N CYS A 79 -36.66 131.27 62.69
CA CYS A 79 -38.08 131.65 62.78
C CYS A 79 -39.00 130.42 62.69
N HIS A 80 -38.68 129.45 61.83
CA HIS A 80 -39.52 128.29 61.51
C HIS A 80 -39.14 126.99 62.26
N SER A 81 -38.50 127.11 63.42
CA SER A 81 -38.30 125.99 64.36
C SER A 81 -39.18 126.17 65.60
N SER A 82 -39.61 125.06 66.19
CA SER A 82 -40.32 125.08 67.48
C SER A 82 -39.40 125.67 68.57
N GLY A 83 -39.90 126.71 69.26
CA GLY A 83 -39.16 127.42 70.32
C GLY A 83 -38.41 128.69 69.90
N SER A 84 -38.48 129.12 68.64
CA SER A 84 -37.88 130.37 68.16
C SER A 84 -38.47 131.63 68.83
N ARG A 85 -37.64 132.68 69.03
CA ARG A 85 -38.08 134.01 69.55
C ARG A 85 -39.11 134.66 68.63
N ILE A 86 -38.94 134.51 67.32
CA ILE A 86 -39.90 134.91 66.30
C ILE A 86 -40.91 133.77 66.11
N LYS A 87 -42.20 134.07 66.28
CA LYS A 87 -43.29 133.08 66.13
C LYS A 87 -43.72 132.96 64.66
N ALA A 88 -43.14 131.99 63.95
CA ALA A 88 -43.60 131.56 62.64
C ALA A 88 -44.02 130.08 62.65
N SER A 89 -44.52 129.56 61.52
CA SER A 89 -44.91 128.15 61.38
C SER A 89 -43.70 127.22 61.52
N SER A 90 -43.76 126.24 62.42
CA SER A 90 -42.67 125.28 62.65
C SER A 90 -42.77 124.02 61.78
N LYS A 91 -41.61 123.43 61.48
CA LYS A 91 -41.47 122.08 60.87
C LYS A 91 -42.32 121.02 61.59
N ASP A 92 -43.08 120.19 60.85
CA ASP A 92 -43.86 119.06 61.39
C ASP A 92 -42.93 117.97 61.96
N ALA A 93 -43.34 117.32 63.06
CA ALA A 93 -42.58 116.25 63.70
C ALA A 93 -42.39 115.00 62.80
N ARG A 94 -43.23 114.83 61.78
CA ARG A 94 -43.19 113.74 60.78
C ARG A 94 -42.48 114.15 59.49
N HIS A 95 -41.82 115.30 59.46
CA HIS A 95 -41.02 115.72 58.31
C HIS A 95 -39.87 114.72 58.08
N ILE A 96 -39.57 114.45 56.81
CA ILE A 96 -38.50 113.55 56.40
C ILE A 96 -37.15 113.91 57.03
N SER A 97 -36.39 112.90 57.48
CA SER A 97 -35.06 113.07 58.05
C SER A 97 -34.05 113.34 56.93
N THR A 98 -33.49 114.54 56.93
CA THR A 98 -32.53 115.02 55.94
C THR A 98 -31.51 115.94 56.61
N SER A 99 -30.29 115.96 56.08
CA SER A 99 -29.22 116.91 56.42
C SER A 99 -29.16 118.13 55.48
N SER A 100 -30.02 118.19 54.46
CA SER A 100 -30.12 119.29 53.51
C SER A 100 -30.63 120.59 54.14
N SER A 101 -30.35 121.72 53.48
CA SER A 101 -30.85 123.04 53.88
C SER A 101 -32.34 123.16 53.60
N CYS A 102 -33.05 124.03 54.34
CA CYS A 102 -34.49 124.22 54.16
C CYS A 102 -34.85 124.63 52.72
N ASP A 103 -33.99 125.46 52.11
CA ASP A 103 -34.21 126.08 50.82
C ASP A 103 -33.88 125.14 49.63
N ASP A 104 -33.29 123.97 49.91
CA ASP A 104 -33.09 122.89 48.93
C ASP A 104 -34.42 122.19 48.57
N CYS A 105 -35.47 122.40 49.38
CA CYS A 105 -36.78 121.74 49.28
C CYS A 105 -37.98 122.70 49.37
N HIS A 106 -37.80 123.88 49.98
CA HIS A 106 -38.85 124.87 50.21
C HIS A 106 -38.42 126.26 49.70
N SER A 107 -39.36 127.21 49.66
CA SER A 107 -39.07 128.57 49.17
C SER A 107 -39.66 129.63 50.10
N SER A 108 -39.15 130.86 50.02
CA SER A 108 -39.67 132.03 50.74
C SER A 108 -41.14 132.36 50.41
N SER A 109 -41.68 131.80 49.32
CA SER A 109 -43.09 131.90 48.93
C SER A 109 -44.00 130.88 49.65
N GLY A 110 -43.46 129.80 50.23
CA GLY A 110 -44.23 128.84 51.01
C GLY A 110 -43.63 127.44 51.20
N TRP A 111 -44.11 126.76 52.25
CA TRP A 111 -43.74 125.39 52.65
C TRP A 111 -44.57 124.34 51.88
N SER A 112 -44.47 124.32 50.55
CA SER A 112 -45.18 123.34 49.72
C SER A 112 -44.67 121.90 49.95
N PRO A 113 -45.53 120.87 49.81
CA PRO A 113 -45.11 119.47 49.88
C PRO A 113 -44.13 119.12 48.76
N VAL A 114 -42.99 118.53 49.13
CA VAL A 114 -41.98 118.04 48.19
C VAL A 114 -42.53 116.81 47.46
N ARG A 115 -42.66 116.88 46.13
CA ARG A 115 -43.27 115.80 45.32
C ARG A 115 -42.30 114.70 44.90
N GLN A 116 -40.99 114.94 44.99
CA GLN A 116 -39.95 114.00 44.60
C GLN A 116 -38.74 114.20 45.52
N VAL A 117 -38.19 113.10 46.01
CA VAL A 117 -37.09 113.06 46.97
C VAL A 117 -35.94 112.29 46.34
N ASP A 118 -34.73 112.84 46.42
CA ASP A 118 -33.50 112.10 46.08
C ASP A 118 -33.13 111.17 47.24
N HIS A 119 -32.88 109.90 46.94
CA HIS A 119 -32.49 108.91 47.95
C HIS A 119 -31.10 109.23 48.56
N LEU A 120 -30.28 110.03 47.89
CA LEU A 120 -29.01 110.53 48.42
C LEU A 120 -29.17 111.68 49.44
N SER A 121 -30.31 112.36 49.48
CA SER A 121 -30.55 113.52 50.36
C SER A 121 -31.30 113.18 51.65
N VAL A 122 -31.56 111.91 51.92
CA VAL A 122 -32.35 111.42 53.07
C VAL A 122 -31.61 110.38 53.90
N LEU A 123 -32.01 110.27 55.17
CA LEU A 123 -31.37 109.40 56.16
C LEU A 123 -32.35 108.35 56.68
N GLY A 124 -32.05 107.06 56.46
CA GLY A 124 -32.86 105.93 56.91
C GLY A 124 -32.48 104.62 56.21
N SER A 125 -33.14 103.51 56.60
CA SER A 125 -33.10 102.25 55.85
C SER A 125 -34.27 102.17 54.87
N CYS A 126 -34.16 101.35 53.82
CA CYS A 126 -35.23 101.16 52.83
C CYS A 126 -36.57 100.82 53.50
N SER A 127 -36.57 99.90 54.47
CA SER A 127 -37.77 99.48 55.21
C SER A 127 -38.31 100.54 56.18
N SER A 128 -37.50 101.51 56.62
CA SER A 128 -37.97 102.62 57.46
C SER A 128 -38.81 103.64 56.68
N CYS A 129 -38.61 103.76 55.36
CA CYS A 129 -39.38 104.64 54.48
C CYS A 129 -40.44 103.88 53.67
N HIS A 130 -40.09 102.75 53.05
CA HIS A 130 -40.97 101.90 52.23
C HIS A 130 -41.80 100.93 53.09
N ASN A 131 -42.51 101.50 54.07
CA ASN A 131 -43.32 100.80 55.06
C ASN A 131 -44.83 100.81 54.74
N GLY A 132 -45.23 101.34 53.59
CA GLY A 132 -46.64 101.53 53.18
C GLY A 132 -47.31 102.78 53.75
N GLY A 133 -46.65 103.52 54.66
CA GLY A 133 -47.12 104.78 55.23
C GLY A 133 -46.34 106.01 54.75
N SER A 134 -45.02 105.93 54.68
CA SER A 134 -44.15 107.03 54.18
C SER A 134 -43.84 106.91 52.68
N ALA A 135 -43.73 105.68 52.18
CA ALA A 135 -43.65 105.31 50.77
C ALA A 135 -44.15 103.87 50.57
N GLU A 136 -44.51 103.50 49.33
CA GLU A 136 -44.99 102.15 49.00
C GLU A 136 -43.94 101.07 49.31
N GLY A 137 -44.38 99.95 49.89
CA GLY A 137 -43.55 98.82 50.30
C GLY A 137 -43.57 97.63 49.34
N LYS A 138 -43.19 96.43 49.83
CA LYS A 138 -43.31 95.17 49.05
C LYS A 138 -44.77 94.92 48.67
N THR A 139 -45.03 94.58 47.40
CA THR A 139 -46.37 94.28 46.89
C THR A 139 -46.80 92.84 47.21
N PHE A 140 -48.10 92.53 47.11
CA PHE A 140 -48.64 91.20 47.44
C PHE A 140 -48.05 90.06 46.61
N ASN A 141 -47.65 90.32 45.35
CA ASN A 141 -47.04 89.34 44.45
C ASN A 141 -45.51 89.30 44.53
N HIS A 142 -44.90 89.94 45.54
CA HIS A 142 -43.45 89.94 45.72
C HIS A 142 -42.98 88.59 46.27
N VAL A 143 -41.88 88.04 45.72
CA VAL A 143 -41.28 86.79 46.20
C VAL A 143 -40.85 86.90 47.67
N SER A 144 -41.11 85.86 48.46
CA SER A 144 -40.65 85.76 49.85
C SER A 144 -39.13 85.96 49.93
N SER A 145 -38.69 86.98 50.65
CA SER A 145 -37.33 87.54 50.57
C SER A 145 -36.92 88.22 51.87
N SER A 146 -35.61 88.35 52.09
CA SER A 146 -35.00 88.97 53.27
C SER A 146 -35.36 90.46 53.41
N SER A 147 -34.87 91.09 54.49
CA SER A 147 -34.94 92.54 54.71
C SER A 147 -33.97 93.35 53.84
N ASN A 148 -33.02 92.70 53.16
CA ASN A 148 -31.97 93.35 52.39
C ASN A 148 -32.42 93.54 50.94
N CYS A 149 -33.18 94.61 50.67
CA CYS A 149 -33.74 94.86 49.33
C CYS A 149 -32.66 95.03 48.24
N SER A 150 -31.44 95.46 48.62
CA SER A 150 -30.29 95.65 47.74
C SER A 150 -29.81 94.39 47.03
N ASP A 151 -30.14 93.21 47.55
CA ASP A 151 -29.70 91.92 47.00
C ASP A 151 -30.40 91.60 45.67
N CYS A 152 -31.57 92.21 45.43
CA CYS A 152 -32.39 92.00 44.23
C CYS A 152 -32.74 93.30 43.47
N HIS A 153 -32.66 94.47 44.13
CA HIS A 153 -33.03 95.78 43.57
C HIS A 153 -31.91 96.80 43.73
N SER A 154 -31.77 97.70 42.75
CA SER A 154 -30.87 98.85 42.87
C SER A 154 -31.34 99.83 43.95
N SER A 155 -30.39 100.36 44.71
CA SER A 155 -30.63 101.29 45.83
C SER A 155 -30.89 102.74 45.43
N THR A 156 -30.65 103.11 44.17
CA THR A 156 -30.80 104.50 43.66
C THR A 156 -31.84 104.65 42.56
N ALA A 157 -32.21 103.56 41.87
CA ALA A 157 -33.24 103.56 40.85
C ALA A 157 -33.92 102.18 40.80
N TRP A 158 -35.19 102.09 41.21
CA TRP A 158 -35.87 100.81 41.38
C TRP A 158 -36.13 100.13 40.03
N SER A 159 -35.52 98.96 39.81
CA SER A 159 -35.69 98.13 38.63
C SER A 159 -36.29 96.76 38.98
N PRO A 160 -36.99 96.08 38.04
CA PRO A 160 -37.41 94.70 38.23
C PRO A 160 -36.20 93.79 38.46
N ALA A 161 -36.29 92.93 39.47
CA ALA A 161 -35.22 91.98 39.79
C ALA A 161 -34.98 91.02 38.62
N ARG A 162 -33.71 90.81 38.26
CA ARG A 162 -33.29 89.78 37.29
C ARG A 162 -32.70 88.59 38.05
N PHE A 163 -33.37 87.45 37.97
CA PHE A 163 -32.86 86.20 38.54
C PHE A 163 -31.80 85.57 37.62
N ASN A 164 -30.74 85.03 38.21
CA ASN A 164 -29.64 84.39 37.49
C ASN A 164 -29.27 83.08 38.20
N HIS A 165 -29.01 82.02 37.43
CA HIS A 165 -28.74 80.68 37.97
C HIS A 165 -27.28 80.47 38.42
N ILE A 166 -26.38 81.40 38.12
CA ILE A 166 -24.92 81.24 38.26
C ILE A 166 -24.44 80.90 39.69
N ASP A 167 -25.18 81.26 40.74
CA ASP A 167 -24.80 81.04 42.15
C ASP A 167 -25.84 80.21 42.95
N ILE A 168 -26.72 79.46 42.28
CA ILE A 168 -27.78 78.69 42.95
C ILE A 168 -27.23 77.36 43.51
N THR A 169 -27.27 77.23 44.85
CA THR A 169 -26.84 76.03 45.59
C THR A 169 -27.96 75.04 45.89
N ALA A 170 -29.21 75.40 45.58
CA ALA A 170 -30.38 74.53 45.73
C ALA A 170 -30.51 73.56 44.53
N THR A 171 -31.17 72.41 44.74
CA THR A 171 -31.37 71.44 43.66
C THR A 171 -32.39 71.95 42.64
N CYS A 172 -32.19 71.69 41.34
CA CYS A 172 -33.05 72.23 40.28
C CYS A 172 -34.55 71.95 40.54
N ILE A 173 -34.88 70.76 41.04
CA ILE A 173 -36.25 70.32 41.35
C ILE A 173 -36.91 71.10 42.51
N SER A 174 -36.16 71.75 43.41
CA SER A 174 -36.77 72.56 44.48
C SER A 174 -37.47 73.81 43.95
N CYS A 175 -37.08 74.29 42.77
CA CYS A 175 -37.72 75.40 42.06
C CYS A 175 -38.50 74.91 40.83
N HIS A 176 -37.94 74.01 40.02
CA HIS A 176 -38.59 73.45 38.81
C HIS A 176 -39.53 72.28 39.13
N ASN A 177 -40.47 72.51 40.04
CA ASN A 177 -41.46 71.55 40.54
C ASN A 177 -42.83 71.66 39.86
N GLY A 178 -43.01 72.57 38.89
CA GLY A 178 -44.29 72.88 38.25
C GLY A 178 -45.19 73.85 39.03
N VAL A 179 -44.77 74.33 40.20
CA VAL A 179 -45.49 75.30 41.05
C VAL A 179 -44.68 76.58 41.23
N THR A 180 -43.38 76.48 41.54
CA THR A 180 -42.46 77.61 41.72
C THR A 180 -41.84 78.05 40.40
N ALA A 181 -41.55 77.10 39.49
CA ALA A 181 -41.14 77.29 38.11
C ALA A 181 -41.52 76.05 37.28
N GLU A 182 -41.50 76.16 35.94
CA GLU A 182 -41.83 75.06 35.02
C GLU A 182 -40.96 73.82 35.28
N GLY A 183 -41.59 72.64 35.35
CA GLY A 183 -40.93 71.35 35.58
C GLY A 183 -40.68 70.55 34.29
N LYS A 184 -40.36 69.25 34.43
CA LYS A 184 -40.22 68.35 33.26
C LYS A 184 -41.52 68.28 32.46
N SER A 185 -41.44 68.41 31.13
CA SER A 185 -42.59 68.32 30.24
C SER A 185 -43.07 66.87 30.04
N VAL A 186 -44.31 66.69 29.57
CA VAL A 186 -44.88 65.36 29.29
C VAL A 186 -44.15 64.58 28.18
N ASN A 187 -43.39 65.28 27.33
CA ASN A 187 -42.58 64.71 26.25
C ASN A 187 -41.08 64.63 26.61
N HIS A 188 -40.73 64.86 27.88
CA HIS A 188 -39.36 64.77 28.36
C HIS A 188 -38.91 63.30 28.45
N VAL A 189 -37.67 63.00 28.05
CA VAL A 189 -37.10 61.65 28.20
C VAL A 189 -37.10 61.21 29.67
N THR A 190 -37.54 59.97 29.94
CA THR A 190 -37.54 59.40 31.29
C THR A 190 -36.12 59.41 31.85
N SER A 191 -35.91 60.16 32.92
CA SER A 191 -34.58 60.56 33.42
C SER A 191 -34.59 60.79 34.92
N GLY A 192 -33.44 60.61 35.57
CA GLY A 192 -33.23 60.91 36.99
C GLY A 192 -33.34 62.40 37.33
N ASN A 193 -33.06 62.75 38.59
CA ASN A 193 -33.19 64.13 39.09
C ASN A 193 -31.90 64.96 38.98
N GLN A 194 -30.88 64.46 38.28
CA GLN A 194 -29.64 65.16 37.94
C GLN A 194 -29.80 65.82 36.56
N CYS A 195 -30.47 66.98 36.51
CA CYS A 195 -30.79 67.64 35.25
C CYS A 195 -29.54 68.14 34.49
N ASN A 196 -28.45 68.38 35.21
CA ASN A 196 -27.16 68.84 34.70
C ASN A 196 -26.42 67.80 33.83
N ASP A 197 -26.89 66.55 33.80
CA ASP A 197 -26.33 65.50 32.95
C ASP A 197 -26.75 65.66 31.47
N CYS A 198 -27.83 66.41 31.21
CA CYS A 198 -28.38 66.68 29.88
C CYS A 198 -28.53 68.17 29.53
N HIS A 199 -28.60 69.05 30.54
CA HIS A 199 -28.92 70.47 30.37
C HIS A 199 -27.91 71.39 31.06
N SER A 200 -27.55 72.52 30.44
CA SER A 200 -26.77 73.57 31.09
C SER A 200 -27.66 74.68 31.66
N ASP A 201 -27.25 75.22 32.79
CA ASP A 201 -27.68 76.49 33.39
C ASP A 201 -27.66 77.70 32.42
N ARG A 202 -26.79 77.65 31.40
CA ARG A 202 -26.62 78.69 30.36
C ARG A 202 -27.36 78.39 29.06
N ALA A 203 -27.65 77.11 28.79
CA ALA A 203 -28.32 76.65 27.58
C ALA A 203 -29.11 75.37 27.89
N TRP A 204 -30.40 75.53 28.19
CA TRP A 204 -31.28 74.41 28.55
C TRP A 204 -31.76 73.59 27.33
N SER A 205 -31.70 74.18 26.13
CA SER A 205 -32.12 73.53 24.88
C SER A 205 -31.22 73.97 23.72
N PRO A 206 -30.80 73.06 22.81
CA PRO A 206 -31.02 71.62 22.87
C PRO A 206 -30.27 70.96 24.04
N ALA A 207 -30.77 69.82 24.51
CA ALA A 207 -30.06 69.00 25.48
C ALA A 207 -28.75 68.47 24.87
N SER A 208 -27.66 68.52 25.63
CA SER A 208 -26.36 67.96 25.24
C SER A 208 -26.10 66.74 26.10
N PHE A 209 -25.97 65.57 25.46
CA PHE A 209 -25.85 64.28 26.13
C PHE A 209 -24.45 63.72 25.92
N ASP A 210 -23.70 63.54 27.01
CA ASP A 210 -22.38 62.92 26.98
C ASP A 210 -22.48 61.40 27.15
N HIS A 211 -21.88 60.65 26.22
CA HIS A 211 -21.85 59.19 26.24
C HIS A 211 -20.77 58.62 27.19
N ALA A 212 -19.93 59.48 27.81
CA ALA A 212 -18.81 59.05 28.64
C ALA A 212 -19.20 58.25 29.91
N ASN A 213 -20.42 58.43 30.43
CA ASN A 213 -20.86 57.83 31.71
C ASN A 213 -22.03 56.83 31.54
N ILE A 214 -22.27 56.31 30.33
CA ILE A 214 -23.42 55.43 30.07
C ILE A 214 -23.13 54.00 30.54
N THR A 215 -23.94 53.53 31.49
CA THR A 215 -23.85 52.19 32.08
C THR A 215 -24.97 51.24 31.61
N ALA A 216 -25.95 51.76 30.87
CA ALA A 216 -26.98 50.96 30.21
C ALA A 216 -26.50 50.49 28.83
N SER A 217 -26.94 49.31 28.37
CA SER A 217 -26.65 48.83 27.00
C SER A 217 -27.11 49.84 25.96
N CYS A 218 -26.26 50.15 24.98
CA CYS A 218 -26.58 51.11 23.92
C CYS A 218 -27.93 50.82 23.23
N SER A 219 -28.28 49.54 23.08
CA SER A 219 -29.54 49.08 22.49
C SER A 219 -30.81 49.50 23.25
N SER A 220 -30.76 49.85 24.54
CA SER A 220 -31.94 50.35 25.26
C SER A 220 -32.35 51.75 24.80
N CYS A 221 -31.40 52.54 24.30
CA CYS A 221 -31.63 53.89 23.78
C CYS A 221 -31.65 53.90 22.24
N HIS A 222 -30.70 53.22 21.58
CA HIS A 222 -30.63 53.07 20.13
C HIS A 222 -31.55 51.96 19.61
N ASN A 223 -32.82 52.02 20.03
CA ASN A 223 -33.87 51.05 19.75
C ASN A 223 -34.73 51.42 18.52
N GLY A 224 -34.44 52.54 17.84
CA GLY A 224 -35.21 53.06 16.70
C GLY A 224 -36.43 53.92 17.08
N VAL A 225 -36.72 54.07 18.38
CA VAL A 225 -37.81 54.90 18.93
C VAL A 225 -37.25 56.05 19.79
N THR A 226 -36.31 55.75 20.69
CA THR A 226 -35.67 56.74 21.59
C THR A 226 -34.49 57.44 20.90
N ALA A 227 -33.71 56.70 20.11
CA ALA A 227 -32.65 57.19 19.22
C ALA A 227 -32.50 56.23 18.02
N GLU A 228 -31.86 56.69 16.95
CA GLU A 228 -31.61 55.87 15.75
C GLU A 228 -30.82 54.60 16.09
N GLY A 229 -31.34 53.45 15.68
CA GLY A 229 -30.72 52.14 15.90
C GLY A 229 -29.80 51.68 14.77
N LYS A 230 -29.45 50.39 14.77
CA LYS A 230 -28.68 49.76 13.68
C LYS A 230 -29.44 49.88 12.35
N GLY A 231 -28.86 50.59 11.38
CA GLY A 231 -29.46 50.75 10.04
C GLY A 231 -29.43 49.47 9.21
N VAL A 232 -30.24 49.39 8.14
CA VAL A 232 -30.40 48.19 7.29
C VAL A 232 -29.14 47.73 6.53
N ARG A 233 -28.07 48.54 6.53
CA ARG A 233 -26.75 48.21 5.96
C ARG A 233 -25.71 47.86 7.04
N HIS A 234 -26.10 47.84 8.30
CA HIS A 234 -25.25 47.44 9.41
C HIS A 234 -25.05 45.92 9.37
N MET A 235 -23.84 45.45 9.62
CA MET A 235 -23.54 44.02 9.68
C MET A 235 -24.23 43.35 10.89
N SER A 236 -24.70 42.12 10.72
CA SER A 236 -25.33 41.33 11.79
C SER A 236 -24.34 41.11 12.94
N THR A 237 -24.74 41.53 14.14
CA THR A 237 -23.87 41.73 15.32
C THR A 237 -24.66 41.55 16.61
N THR A 238 -23.96 41.22 17.69
CA THR A 238 -24.46 41.27 19.08
C THR A 238 -24.97 42.68 19.44
N ASN A 239 -25.73 42.83 20.53
CA ASN A 239 -26.19 44.14 21.01
C ASN A 239 -25.20 44.85 21.96
N ALA A 240 -23.97 44.34 22.07
CA ALA A 240 -22.85 44.99 22.75
C ALA A 240 -22.11 45.87 21.72
N CYS A 241 -22.63 47.08 21.47
CA CYS A 241 -22.09 47.98 20.46
C CYS A 241 -20.62 48.35 20.71
N GLU A 242 -20.23 48.39 21.98
CA GLU A 242 -18.90 48.59 22.53
C GLU A 242 -17.85 47.54 22.14
N GLU A 243 -18.26 46.36 21.63
CA GLU A 243 -17.34 45.37 21.04
C GLU A 243 -16.74 45.86 19.71
N CYS A 244 -17.41 46.81 19.05
CA CYS A 244 -17.06 47.31 17.71
C CYS A 244 -16.86 48.84 17.66
N HIS A 245 -17.63 49.61 18.42
CA HIS A 245 -17.67 51.08 18.36
C HIS A 245 -17.19 51.74 19.66
N SER A 246 -16.42 52.82 19.53
CA SER A 246 -16.12 53.74 20.65
C SER A 246 -17.33 54.60 20.97
N SER A 247 -17.69 54.72 22.25
CA SER A 247 -18.73 55.64 22.72
C SER A 247 -18.34 57.11 22.64
N ARG A 248 -17.03 57.43 22.50
CA ARG A 248 -16.53 58.79 22.28
C ARG A 248 -16.39 59.17 20.81
N ASP A 249 -16.00 58.21 19.97
CA ASP A 249 -15.58 58.47 18.59
C ASP A 249 -16.28 57.48 17.63
N TRP A 250 -17.57 57.75 17.35
CA TRP A 250 -18.39 56.87 16.52
C TRP A 250 -17.97 56.91 15.05
N SER A 251 -17.28 55.86 14.60
CA SER A 251 -16.77 55.74 13.23
C SER A 251 -17.10 54.37 12.61
N PRO A 252 -17.10 54.25 11.26
CA PRO A 252 -17.21 52.97 10.59
C PRO A 252 -16.07 52.02 10.97
N VAL A 253 -16.42 50.78 11.32
CA VAL A 253 -15.49 49.78 11.84
C VAL A 253 -14.81 49.06 10.67
N ILE A 254 -13.47 49.09 10.66
CA ILE A 254 -12.63 48.51 9.59
C ILE A 254 -12.08 47.12 9.92
N ARG A 255 -12.26 46.65 11.16
CA ARG A 255 -11.85 45.33 11.65
C ARG A 255 -12.78 44.94 12.80
N VAL A 256 -13.26 43.71 12.79
CA VAL A 256 -14.20 43.17 13.79
C VAL A 256 -13.58 42.00 14.54
N ASP A 257 -14.04 41.76 15.76
CA ASP A 257 -13.91 40.47 16.42
C ASP A 257 -14.96 39.51 15.84
N HIS A 258 -14.58 38.27 15.56
CA HIS A 258 -15.51 37.25 15.06
C HIS A 258 -16.53 36.79 16.12
N LEU A 259 -16.28 37.03 17.41
CA LEU A 259 -17.23 36.77 18.50
C LEU A 259 -18.37 37.81 18.56
N ALA A 260 -18.15 39.03 18.06
CA ALA A 260 -19.11 40.14 18.08
C ALA A 260 -20.09 40.14 16.89
N VAL A 261 -19.83 39.32 15.87
CA VAL A 261 -20.59 39.27 14.61
C VAL A 261 -21.40 37.98 14.50
N LEU A 262 -22.52 38.03 13.77
CA LEU A 262 -23.47 36.93 13.65
C LEU A 262 -23.68 36.54 12.19
N GLY A 263 -23.39 35.28 11.85
CA GLY A 263 -23.57 34.73 10.49
C GLY A 263 -22.72 33.49 10.26
N SER A 264 -22.83 32.87 9.08
CA SER A 264 -21.85 31.87 8.63
C SER A 264 -20.64 32.56 8.02
N CYS A 265 -19.48 31.89 8.03
CA CYS A 265 -18.25 32.39 7.40
C CYS A 265 -18.51 32.83 5.95
N SER A 266 -19.23 32.00 5.18
CA SER A 266 -19.61 32.27 3.78
C SER A 266 -20.58 33.44 3.58
N SER A 267 -21.38 33.80 4.59
CA SER A 267 -22.30 34.95 4.49
C SER A 267 -21.56 36.29 4.48
N CYS A 268 -20.40 36.36 5.12
CA CYS A 268 -19.53 37.55 5.16
C CYS A 268 -18.34 37.45 4.20
N HIS A 269 -17.63 36.32 4.17
CA HIS A 269 -16.47 36.07 3.30
C HIS A 269 -16.89 35.67 1.88
N ASN A 270 -17.71 36.52 1.26
CA ASN A 270 -18.31 36.35 -0.06
C ASN A 270 -17.58 37.14 -1.17
N GLY A 271 -16.52 37.87 -0.84
CA GLY A 271 -15.76 38.74 -1.76
C GLY A 271 -16.30 40.16 -1.89
N SER A 272 -17.46 40.46 -1.32
CA SER A 272 -18.09 41.79 -1.29
C SER A 272 -18.09 42.41 0.11
N THR A 273 -18.57 41.66 1.12
CA THR A 273 -18.59 42.12 2.53
C THR A 273 -17.23 41.96 3.20
N ALA A 274 -16.56 40.83 2.96
CA ALA A 274 -15.18 40.54 3.35
C ALA A 274 -14.51 39.65 2.30
N THR A 275 -13.17 39.61 2.30
CA THR A 275 -12.38 38.76 1.40
C THR A 275 -12.77 37.29 1.52
N GLY A 276 -13.23 36.69 0.42
CA GLY A 276 -13.62 35.28 0.35
C GLY A 276 -12.47 34.31 0.07
N LYS A 277 -12.82 33.03 -0.18
CA LYS A 277 -11.87 32.01 -0.65
C LYS A 277 -11.18 32.49 -1.93
N THR A 278 -9.85 32.41 -1.97
CA THR A 278 -9.06 32.77 -3.16
C THR A 278 -9.19 31.69 -4.24
N ALA A 279 -8.84 32.01 -5.49
CA ALA A 279 -8.89 31.04 -6.60
C ALA A 279 -7.96 29.81 -6.41
N ASN A 280 -6.94 29.95 -5.55
CA ASN A 280 -6.00 28.87 -5.21
C ASN A 280 -6.35 28.16 -3.89
N HIS A 281 -7.51 28.46 -3.29
CA HIS A 281 -8.00 27.79 -2.08
C HIS A 281 -8.42 26.36 -2.41
N ILE A 282 -8.07 25.39 -1.56
CA ILE A 282 -8.51 24.00 -1.71
C ILE A 282 -10.04 23.91 -1.76
N THR A 283 -10.59 23.02 -2.58
CA THR A 283 -12.04 22.79 -2.64
C THR A 283 -12.52 22.26 -1.29
N SER A 284 -13.27 23.08 -0.55
CA SER A 284 -13.76 22.73 0.79
C SER A 284 -15.19 23.23 1.01
N GLY A 285 -15.87 22.63 2.01
CA GLY A 285 -17.25 22.97 2.39
C GLY A 285 -17.41 24.38 2.98
N SER A 286 -18.60 24.65 3.50
CA SER A 286 -18.95 25.92 4.15
C SER A 286 -18.50 26.05 5.61
N SER A 287 -18.14 24.93 6.25
CA SER A 287 -17.55 24.89 7.59
C SER A 287 -16.08 25.29 7.54
N CYS A 288 -15.78 26.58 7.66
CA CYS A 288 -14.38 27.05 7.58
C CYS A 288 -13.58 26.71 8.86
N ASP A 289 -14.27 26.52 9.98
CA ASP A 289 -13.67 26.23 11.29
C ASP A 289 -13.04 24.82 11.36
N ASP A 290 -13.39 23.95 10.41
CA ASP A 290 -12.75 22.63 10.18
C ASP A 290 -11.26 22.75 9.78
N CYS A 291 -10.82 23.94 9.35
CA CYS A 291 -9.47 24.21 8.85
C CYS A 291 -8.84 25.49 9.40
N HIS A 292 -9.64 26.49 9.80
CA HIS A 292 -9.14 27.81 10.20
C HIS A 292 -9.65 28.18 11.59
N SER A 293 -8.78 28.78 12.41
CA SER A 293 -9.24 29.47 13.62
C SER A 293 -9.59 30.92 13.29
N THR A 294 -10.69 31.43 13.84
CA THR A 294 -11.06 32.85 13.81
C THR A 294 -9.98 33.79 14.35
N ASN A 295 -9.10 33.28 15.24
CA ASN A 295 -7.99 34.01 15.84
C ASN A 295 -6.64 33.81 15.11
N ALA A 296 -6.53 32.76 14.30
CA ALA A 296 -5.33 32.40 13.57
C ALA A 296 -5.72 31.71 12.25
N TRP A 297 -6.02 32.51 11.23
CA TRP A 297 -6.47 32.01 9.92
C TRP A 297 -5.37 31.29 9.13
N SER A 298 -4.10 31.50 9.49
CA SER A 298 -2.94 30.87 8.87
C SER A 298 -1.88 30.53 9.94
N PRO A 299 -1.25 29.34 9.90
CA PRO A 299 -1.52 28.24 8.97
C PRO A 299 -2.88 27.60 9.23
N ALA A 300 -3.49 27.01 8.20
CA ALA A 300 -4.68 26.19 8.37
C ALA A 300 -4.32 24.91 9.15
N ASN A 301 -5.11 24.56 10.16
CA ASN A 301 -4.98 23.30 10.90
C ASN A 301 -5.84 22.24 10.20
N PHE A 302 -5.24 21.46 9.31
CA PHE A 302 -5.94 20.48 8.48
C PHE A 302 -5.94 19.09 9.13
N ASP A 303 -7.11 18.65 9.62
CA ASP A 303 -7.32 17.27 10.05
C ASP A 303 -7.55 16.34 8.84
N HIS A 304 -6.81 15.24 8.80
CA HIS A 304 -6.90 14.25 7.73
C HIS A 304 -8.04 13.25 7.92
N ASP A 305 -8.68 13.19 9.11
CA ASP A 305 -9.79 12.27 9.39
C ASP A 305 -11.02 12.51 8.48
N ASN A 306 -11.22 13.75 7.99
CA ASN A 306 -12.32 14.13 7.10
C ASN A 306 -11.88 14.39 5.64
N ALA A 307 -10.63 14.06 5.28
CA ALA A 307 -10.11 14.30 3.93
C ALA A 307 -10.84 13.41 2.90
N THR A 308 -11.41 14.02 1.86
CA THR A 308 -12.13 13.31 0.79
C THR A 308 -11.41 13.48 -0.56
N GLY A 309 -10.97 12.36 -1.13
CA GLY A 309 -10.13 12.32 -2.34
C GLY A 309 -8.84 11.52 -2.12
N SER A 310 -8.05 11.30 -3.17
CA SER A 310 -6.75 10.62 -3.04
C SER A 310 -5.71 11.55 -2.44
N CYS A 311 -4.81 11.03 -1.58
CA CYS A 311 -3.74 11.83 -0.98
C CYS A 311 -2.90 12.57 -2.02
N SER A 312 -2.63 11.92 -3.16
CA SER A 312 -1.90 12.46 -4.31
C SER A 312 -2.56 13.68 -4.99
N SER A 313 -3.86 13.89 -4.81
CA SER A 313 -4.55 15.08 -5.35
C SER A 313 -4.13 16.37 -4.61
N CYS A 314 -3.87 16.28 -3.30
CA CYS A 314 -3.38 17.38 -2.46
C CYS A 314 -1.84 17.38 -2.35
N HIS A 315 -1.22 16.22 -2.08
CA HIS A 315 0.23 16.04 -1.93
C HIS A 315 0.95 15.94 -3.29
N ASN A 316 0.68 16.91 -4.16
CA ASN A 316 1.19 17.01 -5.52
C ASN A 316 2.45 17.90 -5.64
N GLY A 317 2.95 18.46 -4.52
CA GLY A 317 4.10 19.38 -4.48
C GLY A 317 3.75 20.85 -4.74
N ILE A 318 2.50 21.16 -5.09
CA ILE A 318 1.98 22.53 -5.27
C ILE A 318 1.03 22.90 -4.13
N ALA A 319 0.00 22.07 -3.87
CA ALA A 319 -1.00 22.31 -2.83
C ALA A 319 -0.53 21.86 -1.44
N ALA A 320 0.15 20.72 -1.35
CA ALA A 320 0.83 20.23 -0.16
C ALA A 320 2.11 19.47 -0.56
N THR A 321 3.04 19.31 0.40
CA THR A 321 4.33 18.63 0.19
C THR A 321 4.11 17.18 -0.28
N GLY A 322 4.58 16.86 -1.48
CA GLY A 322 4.45 15.54 -2.08
C GLY A 322 5.59 14.57 -1.73
N LYS A 323 5.63 13.43 -2.43
CA LYS A 323 6.78 12.50 -2.42
C LYS A 323 8.06 13.27 -2.76
N ASN A 324 9.04 13.24 -1.87
CA ASN A 324 10.33 13.90 -2.10
C ASN A 324 11.23 13.04 -3.03
N VAL A 325 12.31 13.63 -3.56
CA VAL A 325 13.22 12.97 -4.53
C VAL A 325 13.98 11.74 -3.98
N ARG A 326 13.97 11.50 -2.67
CA ARG A 326 14.54 10.32 -2.01
C ARG A 326 13.48 9.29 -1.60
N HIS A 327 12.21 9.52 -1.93
CA HIS A 327 11.13 8.58 -1.69
C HIS A 327 11.30 7.37 -2.61
N ILE A 328 11.03 6.16 -2.09
CA ILE A 328 11.02 4.94 -2.90
C ILE A 328 9.96 5.04 -4.01
N ALA A 329 10.20 4.48 -5.18
CA ALA A 329 9.19 4.45 -6.24
C ALA A 329 8.00 3.59 -5.78
N SER A 330 6.80 4.17 -5.78
CA SER A 330 5.60 3.58 -5.19
C SER A 330 4.30 4.03 -5.87
N THR A 331 3.23 3.24 -5.67
CA THR A 331 1.86 3.58 -6.08
C THR A 331 1.37 4.89 -5.44
N ASN A 332 0.28 5.45 -5.95
CA ASN A 332 -0.31 6.70 -5.41
C ASN A 332 -1.37 6.46 -4.31
N SER A 333 -1.46 5.22 -3.82
CA SER A 333 -2.14 4.82 -2.58
C SER A 333 -1.13 5.02 -1.42
N CYS A 334 -1.14 6.19 -0.80
CA CYS A 334 -0.17 6.52 0.25
C CYS A 334 -0.42 5.71 1.53
N GLU A 335 -1.69 5.40 1.78
CA GLU A 335 -2.26 4.60 2.86
C GLU A 335 -1.76 3.15 2.91
N ASP A 336 -1.24 2.60 1.81
CA ASP A 336 -0.58 1.28 1.77
C ASP A 336 0.70 1.25 2.64
N CYS A 337 1.28 2.44 2.92
CA CYS A 337 2.57 2.60 3.59
C CYS A 337 2.51 3.57 4.78
N HIS A 338 1.76 4.67 4.67
CA HIS A 338 1.73 5.77 5.64
C HIS A 338 0.40 5.86 6.38
N SER A 339 0.46 6.08 7.70
CA SER A 339 -0.71 6.46 8.49
C SER A 339 -1.10 7.92 8.21
N ASN A 340 -2.40 8.16 8.00
CA ASN A 340 -2.98 9.50 7.91
C ASN A 340 -2.95 10.30 9.23
N ARG A 341 -2.75 9.64 10.38
CA ARG A 341 -2.75 10.28 11.71
C ARG A 341 -1.36 10.56 12.28
N SER A 342 -0.33 9.84 11.83
CA SER A 342 1.04 10.05 12.28
C SER A 342 2.02 9.73 11.17
N TRP A 343 2.45 10.76 10.46
CA TRP A 343 3.41 10.62 9.36
C TRP A 343 4.79 10.26 9.91
N SER A 344 5.21 9.02 9.68
CA SER A 344 6.48 8.47 10.15
C SER A 344 7.23 7.76 9.02
N PRO A 345 8.57 7.63 9.11
CA PRO A 345 9.34 6.84 8.15
C PRO A 345 8.91 5.38 8.17
N VAL A 346 8.60 4.84 6.99
CA VAL A 346 8.08 3.48 6.83
C VAL A 346 9.24 2.49 6.89
N ILE A 347 9.22 1.61 7.89
CA ILE A 347 10.28 0.60 8.14
C ILE A 347 9.99 -0.77 7.51
N ARG A 348 8.76 -1.01 7.06
CA ARG A 348 8.26 -2.27 6.48
C ARG A 348 7.25 -1.91 5.40
N ILE A 349 7.38 -2.52 4.22
CA ILE A 349 6.66 -2.13 3.02
C ILE A 349 6.07 -3.39 2.38
N ASP A 350 4.85 -3.31 1.84
CA ASP A 350 4.33 -4.35 0.94
C ASP A 350 4.96 -4.17 -0.46
N HIS A 351 5.51 -5.26 -1.01
CA HIS A 351 6.10 -5.24 -2.35
C HIS A 351 5.07 -4.92 -3.46
N LEU A 352 3.77 -5.12 -3.22
CA LEU A 352 2.71 -4.74 -4.15
C LEU A 352 2.48 -3.21 -4.21
N ALA A 353 2.90 -2.46 -3.19
CA ALA A 353 2.74 -1.00 -3.12
C ALA A 353 3.94 -0.23 -3.71
N VAL A 354 5.05 -0.91 -4.01
CA VAL A 354 6.27 -0.31 -4.60
C VAL A 354 6.43 -0.67 -6.08
N THR A 355 7.20 0.15 -6.80
CA THR A 355 7.46 -0.04 -8.23
C THR A 355 8.96 0.01 -8.54
N GLY A 356 9.40 -0.83 -9.48
CA GLY A 356 10.82 -0.99 -9.83
C GLY A 356 11.20 -2.46 -9.96
N SER A 357 12.46 -2.74 -10.30
CA SER A 357 13.01 -4.10 -10.24
C SER A 357 13.57 -4.39 -8.84
N CYS A 358 13.62 -5.66 -8.45
CA CYS A 358 14.15 -6.09 -7.16
C CYS A 358 15.55 -5.50 -6.92
N SER A 359 16.43 -5.55 -7.93
CA SER A 359 17.79 -5.02 -7.87
C SER A 359 17.89 -3.48 -7.80
N SER A 360 16.85 -2.75 -8.18
CA SER A 360 16.83 -1.28 -8.05
C SER A 360 16.69 -0.83 -6.58
N CYS A 361 16.10 -1.68 -5.73
CA CYS A 361 15.93 -1.44 -4.30
C CYS A 361 16.90 -2.28 -3.43
N HIS A 362 17.03 -3.58 -3.71
CA HIS A 362 17.93 -4.52 -3.03
C HIS A 362 19.37 -4.40 -3.54
N ASN A 363 19.93 -3.20 -3.38
CA ASN A 363 21.25 -2.79 -3.86
C ASN A 363 22.28 -2.61 -2.72
N GLY A 364 21.90 -2.87 -1.46
CA GLY A 364 22.74 -2.68 -0.28
C GLY A 364 22.72 -1.25 0.30
N SER A 365 22.10 -0.28 -0.38
CA SER A 365 21.94 1.11 0.10
C SER A 365 20.47 1.48 0.38
N THR A 366 19.51 1.02 -0.42
CA THR A 366 18.07 1.29 -0.22
C THR A 366 17.44 0.18 0.62
N ALA A 367 17.75 -1.08 0.31
CA ALA A 367 17.41 -2.27 1.08
C ALA A 367 18.57 -3.28 1.00
N GLU A 368 18.56 -4.28 1.90
CA GLU A 368 19.56 -5.35 1.93
C GLU A 368 19.65 -6.04 0.56
N GLY A 369 20.85 -6.12 -0.01
CA GLY A 369 21.10 -6.77 -1.30
C GLY A 369 21.28 -8.28 -1.20
N LYS A 370 21.67 -8.90 -2.32
CA LYS A 370 22.06 -10.33 -2.33
C LYS A 370 23.24 -10.54 -1.36
N PRO A 371 23.13 -11.42 -0.34
CA PRO A 371 24.23 -11.69 0.58
C PRO A 371 25.39 -12.39 -0.13
N ALA A 372 26.59 -12.36 0.46
CA ALA A 372 27.81 -12.86 -0.18
C ALA A 372 27.80 -14.38 -0.50
N ASN A 373 26.93 -15.15 0.15
CA ASN A 373 26.70 -16.58 -0.10
C ASN A 373 25.52 -16.87 -1.05
N HIS A 374 24.90 -15.84 -1.64
CA HIS A 374 23.82 -15.99 -2.61
C HIS A 374 24.35 -16.60 -3.91
N ILE A 375 23.57 -17.50 -4.53
CA ILE A 375 23.91 -18.08 -5.83
C ILE A 375 24.04 -17.00 -6.91
N ALA A 376 24.95 -17.16 -7.86
CA ALA A 376 25.08 -16.22 -8.98
C ALA A 376 23.80 -16.26 -9.84
N SER A 377 23.00 -15.19 -9.80
CA SER A 377 21.73 -15.09 -10.53
C SER A 377 21.51 -13.70 -11.13
N GLY A 378 20.65 -13.62 -12.15
CA GLY A 378 20.28 -12.37 -12.82
C GLY A 378 19.42 -11.43 -11.97
N SER A 379 18.82 -10.43 -12.60
CA SER A 379 17.95 -9.45 -11.95
C SER A 379 16.50 -9.90 -11.74
N GLY A 380 16.06 -10.98 -12.41
CA GLY A 380 14.80 -11.67 -12.12
C GLY A 380 14.93 -12.44 -10.80
N CYS A 381 14.53 -11.83 -9.69
CA CYS A 381 14.52 -12.53 -8.40
C CYS A 381 13.28 -13.40 -8.25
N ASP A 382 12.19 -13.01 -8.92
CA ASP A 382 10.88 -13.66 -8.94
C ASP A 382 10.92 -15.09 -9.50
N ASP A 383 11.95 -15.40 -10.32
CA ASP A 383 12.29 -16.74 -10.81
C ASP A 383 12.65 -17.74 -9.69
N CYS A 384 12.95 -17.22 -8.48
CA CYS A 384 13.42 -17.99 -7.33
C CYS A 384 12.72 -17.62 -6.02
N HIS A 385 12.20 -16.40 -5.88
CA HIS A 385 11.66 -15.87 -4.63
C HIS A 385 10.24 -15.34 -4.81
N SER A 386 9.36 -15.66 -3.86
CA SER A 386 8.07 -14.96 -3.75
C SER A 386 8.20 -13.76 -2.83
N THR A 387 7.57 -12.64 -3.18
CA THR A 387 7.48 -11.46 -2.30
C THR A 387 6.73 -11.71 -1.00
N SER A 388 5.84 -12.72 -0.95
CA SER A 388 5.12 -13.14 0.26
C SER A 388 5.85 -14.24 1.06
N ALA A 389 6.79 -14.95 0.44
CA ALA A 389 7.58 -16.01 1.04
C ALA A 389 9.00 -16.03 0.44
N TRP A 390 9.83 -15.09 0.88
CA TRP A 390 11.17 -14.88 0.31
C TRP A 390 12.16 -16.03 0.60
N SER A 391 11.89 -16.82 1.64
CA SER A 391 12.72 -17.96 2.02
C SER A 391 11.84 -19.12 2.49
N PRO A 392 12.12 -20.38 2.07
CA PRO A 392 13.19 -20.78 1.16
C PRO A 392 12.90 -20.34 -0.30
N ALA A 393 13.96 -20.14 -1.08
CA ALA A 393 13.84 -19.91 -2.51
C ALA A 393 13.32 -21.19 -3.22
N GLY A 394 12.33 -21.03 -4.10
CA GLY A 394 11.80 -22.10 -4.93
C GLY A 394 12.39 -22.03 -6.33
N PHE A 395 13.28 -22.96 -6.68
CA PHE A 395 13.91 -23.02 -8.00
C PHE A 395 13.22 -24.07 -8.90
N ASP A 396 12.59 -23.63 -9.99
CA ASP A 396 12.05 -24.54 -10.99
C ASP A 396 13.17 -25.10 -11.88
N HIS A 397 13.31 -26.43 -11.83
CA HIS A 397 14.30 -27.17 -12.61
C HIS A 397 13.80 -27.47 -14.04
N SER A 398 12.54 -27.20 -14.38
CA SER A 398 11.91 -27.62 -15.65
C SER A 398 12.61 -27.08 -16.91
N SER A 399 13.28 -25.92 -16.79
CA SER A 399 14.05 -25.25 -17.85
C SER A 399 15.52 -25.69 -17.92
N VAL A 400 16.04 -26.39 -16.90
CA VAL A 400 17.42 -26.86 -16.84
C VAL A 400 17.55 -28.16 -17.61
N SER A 401 18.35 -28.16 -18.68
CA SER A 401 18.46 -29.27 -19.64
C SER A 401 19.83 -29.97 -19.67
N SER A 402 20.86 -29.43 -19.01
CA SER A 402 22.22 -30.00 -18.97
C SER A 402 23.08 -29.38 -17.86
N ASN A 403 24.29 -29.90 -17.67
CA ASN A 403 25.32 -29.37 -16.76
C ASN A 403 24.89 -29.25 -15.29
N CYS A 404 24.04 -30.16 -14.80
CA CYS A 404 23.53 -30.14 -13.43
C CYS A 404 24.65 -30.07 -12.37
N ILE A 405 25.81 -30.66 -12.65
CA ILE A 405 26.99 -30.70 -11.78
C ILE A 405 27.54 -29.32 -11.41
N SER A 406 27.32 -28.27 -12.22
CA SER A 406 27.78 -26.92 -11.89
C SER A 406 27.08 -26.36 -10.65
N CYS A 407 25.82 -26.76 -10.42
CA CYS A 407 25.03 -26.41 -9.25
C CYS A 407 25.06 -27.53 -8.19
N HIS A 408 24.91 -28.79 -8.59
CA HIS A 408 24.92 -29.97 -7.71
C HIS A 408 26.34 -30.47 -7.38
N ASN A 409 27.22 -29.53 -7.02
CA ASN A 409 28.63 -29.73 -6.71
C ASN A 409 28.90 -30.07 -5.23
N GLY A 410 27.86 -30.07 -4.37
CA GLY A 410 27.97 -30.30 -2.93
C GLY A 410 28.19 -29.05 -2.07
N THR A 411 28.48 -27.89 -2.67
CA THR A 411 28.59 -26.58 -1.97
C THR A 411 27.47 -25.62 -2.33
N THR A 412 27.08 -25.54 -3.62
CA THR A 412 25.99 -24.70 -4.12
C THR A 412 24.62 -25.37 -3.94
N ALA A 413 24.53 -26.67 -4.25
CA ALA A 413 23.38 -27.53 -3.96
C ALA A 413 23.85 -28.95 -3.65
N THR A 414 23.01 -29.75 -3.00
CA THR A 414 23.31 -31.15 -2.67
C THR A 414 23.58 -31.97 -3.92
N GLY A 415 24.81 -32.48 -4.05
CA GLY A 415 25.24 -33.35 -5.14
C GLY A 415 24.89 -34.82 -4.94
N LYS A 416 25.51 -35.69 -5.74
CA LYS A 416 25.47 -37.15 -5.56
C LYS A 416 25.94 -37.49 -4.14
N ASN A 417 25.07 -38.12 -3.34
CA ASN A 417 25.40 -38.53 -1.98
C ASN A 417 26.24 -39.83 -1.97
N THR A 418 26.81 -40.20 -0.83
CA THR A 418 27.69 -41.37 -0.67
C THR A 418 27.01 -42.73 -0.90
N ARG A 419 25.69 -42.79 -0.99
CA ARG A 419 24.90 -43.98 -1.33
C ARG A 419 24.43 -44.00 -2.79
N HIS A 420 24.77 -42.97 -3.57
CA HIS A 420 24.51 -42.92 -5.00
C HIS A 420 25.40 -43.96 -5.70
N ILE A 421 24.82 -44.71 -6.64
CA ILE A 421 25.58 -45.65 -7.48
C ILE A 421 26.62 -44.89 -8.33
N ALA A 422 27.72 -45.53 -8.71
CA ALA A 422 28.73 -44.87 -9.53
C ALA A 422 28.21 -44.66 -10.96
N THR A 423 28.14 -43.41 -11.42
CA THR A 423 27.61 -43.02 -12.74
C THR A 423 28.42 -41.90 -13.38
N THR A 424 28.25 -41.73 -14.69
CA THR A 424 28.69 -40.54 -15.44
C THR A 424 28.06 -39.25 -14.88
N ASN A 425 28.54 -38.09 -15.32
CA ASN A 425 27.98 -36.79 -14.90
C ASN A 425 26.83 -36.28 -15.79
N SER A 426 26.31 -37.13 -16.67
CA SER A 426 25.05 -36.93 -17.39
C SER A 426 23.90 -37.35 -16.45
N CYS A 427 23.35 -36.41 -15.69
CA CYS A 427 22.29 -36.71 -14.72
C CYS A 427 20.98 -37.13 -15.41
N GLU A 428 20.73 -36.51 -16.56
CA GLU A 428 19.62 -36.69 -17.48
C GLU A 428 19.50 -38.11 -18.07
N ASP A 429 20.57 -38.93 -18.03
CA ASP A 429 20.53 -40.36 -18.37
C ASP A 429 19.64 -41.17 -17.41
N CYS A 430 19.43 -40.66 -16.19
CA CYS A 430 18.77 -41.38 -15.10
C CYS A 430 17.65 -40.56 -14.44
N HIS A 431 17.84 -39.25 -14.24
CA HIS A 431 16.93 -38.38 -13.49
C HIS A 431 16.19 -37.41 -14.41
N THR A 432 14.90 -37.19 -14.12
CA THR A 432 14.13 -36.12 -14.76
C THR A 432 14.28 -34.81 -13.99
N ASN A 433 14.31 -33.69 -14.69
CA ASN A 433 14.37 -32.36 -14.07
C ASN A 433 13.03 -31.94 -13.39
N ARG A 434 11.91 -32.62 -13.65
CA ARG A 434 10.59 -32.28 -13.08
C ARG A 434 10.28 -32.95 -11.75
N SER A 435 10.88 -34.11 -11.48
CA SER A 435 10.66 -34.85 -10.23
C SER A 435 11.88 -35.71 -9.92
N TRP A 436 12.52 -35.42 -8.79
CA TRP A 436 13.71 -36.14 -8.34
C TRP A 436 13.31 -37.38 -7.53
N SER A 437 13.03 -38.48 -8.22
CA SER A 437 12.74 -39.78 -7.61
C SER A 437 13.95 -40.73 -7.65
N PRO A 438 14.03 -41.71 -6.73
CA PRO A 438 15.01 -42.79 -6.81
C PRO A 438 14.81 -43.60 -8.09
N VAL A 439 15.89 -43.77 -8.84
CA VAL A 439 15.90 -44.48 -10.14
C VAL A 439 15.95 -45.99 -9.87
N ILE A 440 14.89 -46.70 -10.28
CA ILE A 440 14.74 -48.15 -10.03
C ILE A 440 15.29 -49.04 -11.14
N ARG A 441 15.59 -48.48 -12.32
CA ARG A 441 16.24 -49.15 -13.46
C ARG A 441 17.18 -48.19 -14.15
N VAL A 442 18.34 -48.69 -14.56
CA VAL A 442 19.43 -47.91 -15.17
C VAL A 442 19.84 -48.56 -16.49
N ASP A 443 20.36 -47.76 -17.41
CA ASP A 443 21.16 -48.27 -18.52
C ASP A 443 22.56 -48.66 -18.00
N HIS A 444 23.05 -49.83 -18.42
CA HIS A 444 24.40 -50.27 -18.07
C HIS A 444 25.49 -49.42 -18.72
N LEU A 445 25.18 -48.66 -19.78
CA LEU A 445 26.10 -47.71 -20.42
C LEU A 445 26.30 -46.41 -19.62
N SER A 446 25.35 -46.05 -18.74
CA SER A 446 25.38 -44.79 -17.96
C SER A 446 25.92 -44.97 -16.53
N VAL A 447 26.16 -46.22 -16.11
CA VAL A 447 26.76 -46.57 -14.81
C VAL A 447 28.22 -46.99 -14.97
N THR A 448 29.00 -46.94 -13.89
CA THR A 448 30.41 -47.30 -13.89
C THR A 448 30.75 -48.25 -12.74
N GLY A 449 31.66 -49.20 -12.98
CA GLY A 449 32.07 -50.20 -11.99
C GLY A 449 32.10 -51.62 -12.57
N SER A 450 32.43 -52.61 -11.74
CA SER A 450 32.33 -54.03 -12.10
C SER A 450 30.92 -54.57 -11.83
N CYS A 451 30.52 -55.63 -12.55
CA CYS A 451 29.24 -56.30 -12.31
C CYS A 451 29.07 -56.66 -10.82
N SER A 452 30.11 -57.22 -10.19
CA SER A 452 30.11 -57.61 -8.77
C SER A 452 30.06 -56.44 -7.78
N SER A 453 30.51 -55.24 -8.16
CA SER A 453 30.42 -54.07 -7.28
C SER A 453 28.98 -53.54 -7.13
N CYS A 454 28.10 -53.81 -8.11
CA CYS A 454 26.68 -53.46 -8.06
C CYS A 454 25.78 -54.68 -7.73
N HIS A 455 26.00 -55.82 -8.36
CA HIS A 455 25.25 -57.07 -8.14
C HIS A 455 25.80 -57.84 -6.92
N ASN A 456 25.78 -57.16 -5.77
CA ASN A 456 26.31 -57.61 -4.49
C ASN A 456 25.21 -58.08 -3.50
N GLY A 457 23.93 -58.02 -3.90
CA GLY A 457 22.78 -58.36 -3.06
C GLY A 457 22.24 -57.20 -2.20
N SER A 458 22.94 -56.08 -2.12
CA SER A 458 22.52 -54.86 -1.43
C SER A 458 22.19 -53.70 -2.38
N THR A 459 23.03 -53.46 -3.40
CA THR A 459 22.81 -52.40 -4.41
C THR A 459 21.90 -52.89 -5.54
N ALA A 460 22.17 -54.09 -6.06
CA ALA A 460 21.32 -54.82 -6.99
C ALA A 460 21.36 -56.32 -6.67
N ALA A 461 20.40 -57.09 -7.20
CA ALA A 461 20.32 -58.53 -7.00
C ALA A 461 21.61 -59.22 -7.46
N GLY A 462 22.26 -59.97 -6.55
CA GLY A 462 23.51 -60.69 -6.83
C GLY A 462 23.31 -62.05 -7.50
N LYS A 463 24.41 -62.81 -7.63
CA LYS A 463 24.36 -64.19 -8.12
C LYS A 463 23.41 -65.02 -7.23
N PRO A 464 22.36 -65.67 -7.78
CA PRO A 464 21.44 -66.49 -6.99
C PRO A 464 22.14 -67.76 -6.46
N ALA A 465 21.57 -68.37 -5.42
CA ALA A 465 22.20 -69.51 -4.73
C ALA A 465 22.43 -70.76 -5.60
N ASN A 466 21.70 -70.90 -6.72
CA ASN A 466 21.85 -71.96 -7.72
C ASN A 466 22.77 -71.56 -8.90
N HIS A 467 23.45 -70.42 -8.83
CA HIS A 467 24.39 -69.98 -9.86
C HIS A 467 25.65 -70.86 -9.88
N LEU A 468 26.15 -71.18 -11.08
CA LEU A 468 27.39 -71.93 -11.24
C LEU A 468 28.59 -71.17 -10.66
N SER A 469 29.49 -71.87 -9.97
CA SER A 469 30.74 -71.29 -9.45
C SER A 469 31.55 -70.66 -10.59
N SER A 470 31.74 -69.35 -10.52
CA SER A 470 32.23 -68.50 -11.61
C SER A 470 32.93 -67.26 -11.06
N GLY A 471 33.92 -66.75 -11.80
CA GLY A 471 34.64 -65.52 -11.47
C GLY A 471 33.79 -64.25 -11.59
N ASN A 472 34.44 -63.10 -11.48
CA ASN A 472 33.77 -61.78 -11.58
C ASN A 472 33.62 -61.26 -13.03
N SER A 473 34.15 -61.99 -14.02
CA SER A 473 33.92 -61.77 -15.45
C SER A 473 32.53 -62.28 -15.84
N CYS A 474 31.47 -61.57 -15.45
CA CYS A 474 30.10 -62.00 -15.75
C CYS A 474 29.81 -62.00 -17.26
N ASP A 475 30.48 -61.13 -18.02
CA ASP A 475 30.30 -60.94 -19.45
C ASP A 475 30.76 -62.15 -20.29
N ASP A 476 31.53 -63.07 -19.69
CA ASP A 476 31.91 -64.37 -20.28
C ASP A 476 30.68 -65.29 -20.50
N CYS A 477 29.58 -65.02 -19.77
CA CYS A 477 28.35 -65.84 -19.76
C CYS A 477 27.07 -65.02 -19.98
N HIS A 478 27.08 -63.70 -19.73
CA HIS A 478 25.87 -62.87 -19.71
C HIS A 478 26.04 -61.61 -20.56
N ASN A 479 24.94 -61.14 -21.15
CA ASN A 479 24.90 -59.86 -21.85
C ASN A 479 24.00 -58.87 -21.09
N THR A 480 24.41 -57.61 -20.98
CA THR A 480 23.63 -56.56 -20.29
C THR A 480 22.26 -56.29 -20.91
N ASN A 481 22.07 -56.57 -22.21
CA ASN A 481 20.78 -56.48 -22.90
C ASN A 481 19.92 -57.75 -22.79
N ALA A 482 20.54 -58.91 -22.49
CA ALA A 482 19.89 -60.21 -22.45
C ALA A 482 20.59 -61.12 -21.44
N TRP A 483 20.33 -60.90 -20.14
CA TRP A 483 21.04 -61.58 -19.07
C TRP A 483 20.69 -63.09 -18.96
N THR A 484 19.53 -63.48 -19.47
CA THR A 484 19.04 -64.88 -19.47
C THR A 484 18.44 -65.23 -20.83
N PRO A 485 18.75 -66.42 -21.41
CA PRO A 485 19.66 -67.45 -20.89
C PRO A 485 21.13 -67.01 -20.92
N ALA A 486 21.96 -67.63 -20.08
CA ALA A 486 23.40 -67.46 -20.17
C ALA A 486 23.93 -68.05 -21.49
N LEU A 487 24.82 -67.32 -22.16
CA LEU A 487 25.43 -67.68 -23.43
C LEU A 487 26.87 -68.13 -23.14
N PHE A 488 27.13 -69.43 -23.26
CA PHE A 488 28.45 -70.02 -22.94
C PHE A 488 29.22 -70.39 -24.23
N ASP A 489 30.38 -69.75 -24.44
CA ASP A 489 31.23 -70.04 -25.59
C ASP A 489 32.09 -71.30 -25.36
N HIS A 490 31.79 -72.34 -26.15
CA HIS A 490 32.51 -73.61 -26.09
C HIS A 490 33.91 -73.55 -26.72
N ASN A 491 34.26 -72.50 -27.47
CA ASN A 491 35.60 -72.34 -28.04
C ASN A 491 36.68 -72.03 -26.98
N GLN A 492 36.29 -71.57 -25.79
CA GLN A 492 37.21 -71.25 -24.69
C GLN A 492 37.37 -72.39 -23.66
N VAL A 493 36.75 -73.55 -23.91
CA VAL A 493 36.86 -74.74 -23.04
C VAL A 493 38.17 -75.48 -23.34
N SER A 494 38.96 -75.75 -22.30
CA SER A 494 40.19 -76.54 -22.43
C SER A 494 39.90 -77.98 -22.89
N PRO A 495 40.71 -78.56 -23.80
CA PRO A 495 40.60 -79.96 -24.17
C PRO A 495 40.62 -80.91 -22.95
N GLY A 496 39.85 -81.99 -23.04
CA GLY A 496 39.74 -83.01 -22.00
C GLY A 496 38.93 -82.61 -20.75
N THR A 497 38.32 -81.41 -20.69
CA THR A 497 37.54 -80.97 -19.51
C THR A 497 36.02 -81.08 -19.66
N CYS A 498 35.50 -81.58 -20.78
CA CYS A 498 34.05 -81.57 -21.08
C CYS A 498 33.20 -82.20 -19.96
N SER A 499 33.70 -83.27 -19.34
CA SER A 499 32.98 -84.01 -18.30
C SER A 499 32.87 -83.28 -16.95
N SER A 500 33.63 -82.20 -16.70
CA SER A 500 33.45 -81.40 -15.48
C SER A 500 32.13 -80.63 -15.49
N CYS A 501 31.66 -80.23 -16.68
CA CYS A 501 30.38 -79.56 -16.89
C CYS A 501 29.27 -80.52 -17.36
N HIS A 502 29.54 -81.40 -18.32
CA HIS A 502 28.57 -82.37 -18.85
C HIS A 502 28.46 -83.62 -17.97
N ASN A 503 28.18 -83.41 -16.69
CA ASN A 503 28.11 -84.41 -15.63
C ASN A 503 26.66 -84.84 -15.28
N GLY A 504 25.64 -84.24 -15.91
CA GLY A 504 24.22 -84.50 -15.62
C GLY A 504 23.60 -83.64 -14.50
N LEU A 505 24.41 -82.88 -13.76
CA LEU A 505 23.99 -81.91 -12.75
C LEU A 505 24.19 -80.46 -13.22
N THR A 506 25.37 -80.17 -13.78
CA THR A 506 25.80 -78.84 -14.25
C THR A 506 25.30 -78.57 -15.68
N ALA A 507 25.42 -79.55 -16.56
CA ALA A 507 24.88 -79.57 -17.92
C ALA A 507 24.53 -81.02 -18.32
N THR A 508 23.72 -81.19 -19.36
CA THR A 508 23.29 -82.50 -19.88
C THR A 508 24.50 -83.40 -20.17
N GLY A 509 24.59 -84.53 -19.47
CA GLY A 509 25.67 -85.50 -19.62
C GLY A 509 25.43 -86.52 -20.73
N LYS A 510 26.28 -87.57 -20.78
CA LYS A 510 26.13 -88.71 -21.70
C LYS A 510 24.74 -89.37 -21.50
N PRO A 511 23.89 -89.50 -22.54
CA PRO A 511 22.58 -90.16 -22.40
C PRO A 511 22.73 -91.67 -22.13
N LEU A 512 21.70 -92.31 -21.57
CA LEU A 512 21.73 -93.75 -21.22
C LEU A 512 21.98 -94.68 -22.41
N THR A 513 21.69 -94.23 -23.64
CA THR A 513 21.94 -94.94 -24.91
C THR A 513 23.35 -94.72 -25.46
N HIS A 514 24.19 -93.93 -24.80
CA HIS A 514 25.57 -93.66 -25.22
C HIS A 514 26.46 -94.91 -25.06
N LEU A 515 27.40 -95.10 -26.00
CA LEU A 515 28.42 -96.14 -25.89
C LEU A 515 29.19 -96.01 -24.57
N GLN A 516 29.39 -97.13 -23.87
CA GLN A 516 30.10 -97.11 -22.59
C GLN A 516 31.58 -96.77 -22.82
N THR A 517 32.00 -95.59 -22.38
CA THR A 517 33.39 -95.11 -22.51
C THR A 517 33.77 -94.15 -21.39
N SER A 518 34.96 -94.37 -20.81
CA SER A 518 35.63 -93.48 -19.87
C SER A 518 36.38 -92.33 -20.56
N ALA A 519 36.48 -92.35 -21.89
CA ALA A 519 37.09 -91.27 -22.67
C ALA A 519 36.35 -89.94 -22.49
N GLN A 520 37.12 -88.85 -22.59
CA GLN A 520 36.59 -87.49 -22.67
C GLN A 520 35.84 -87.27 -23.99
N CYS A 521 34.86 -86.36 -23.96
CA CYS A 521 33.90 -86.22 -25.05
C CYS A 521 34.54 -85.73 -26.36
N ASP A 522 35.57 -84.90 -26.25
CA ASP A 522 36.32 -84.28 -27.35
C ASP A 522 37.19 -85.25 -28.16
N ILE A 523 37.36 -86.49 -27.67
CA ILE A 523 37.99 -87.58 -28.44
C ILE A 523 37.07 -88.05 -29.57
N CYS A 524 35.74 -87.98 -29.39
CA CYS A 524 34.75 -88.45 -30.38
C CYS A 524 33.88 -87.32 -30.97
N HIS A 525 33.67 -86.22 -30.24
CA HIS A 525 32.73 -85.15 -30.58
C HIS A 525 33.44 -83.80 -30.78
N SER A 526 32.94 -82.98 -31.72
CA SER A 526 33.44 -81.62 -31.90
C SER A 526 32.57 -80.60 -31.15
N ILE A 527 33.21 -79.57 -30.57
CA ILE A 527 32.53 -78.39 -30.03
C ILE A 527 31.74 -77.59 -31.08
N ARG A 528 32.02 -77.78 -32.38
CA ARG A 528 31.29 -77.13 -33.49
C ARG A 528 30.12 -77.97 -34.02
N ALA A 529 30.20 -79.29 -33.87
CA ALA A 529 29.18 -80.23 -34.30
C ALA A 529 29.29 -81.52 -33.46
N TRP A 530 28.29 -81.76 -32.61
CA TRP A 530 28.29 -82.93 -31.73
C TRP A 530 28.07 -84.25 -32.48
N LEU A 531 27.52 -84.21 -33.69
CA LEU A 531 27.31 -85.35 -34.57
C LEU A 531 27.76 -85.00 -36.00
N PRO A 532 28.29 -85.96 -36.78
CA PRO A 532 28.56 -87.35 -36.39
C PRO A 532 29.74 -87.47 -35.43
N ALA A 533 29.68 -88.45 -34.53
CA ALA A 533 30.83 -88.80 -33.68
C ALA A 533 31.85 -89.60 -34.49
N ILE A 534 33.14 -89.32 -34.29
CA ILE A 534 34.23 -90.08 -34.90
C ILE A 534 34.59 -91.24 -33.98
N PHE A 535 34.79 -92.43 -34.54
CA PHE A 535 35.14 -93.64 -33.79
C PHE A 535 36.25 -94.40 -34.53
N ASN A 536 37.35 -94.67 -33.83
CA ASN A 536 38.48 -95.44 -34.35
C ASN A 536 38.36 -96.91 -33.92
N HIS A 537 38.51 -97.84 -34.87
CA HIS A 537 38.42 -99.27 -34.59
C HIS A 537 39.73 -99.86 -34.05
N ASP A 538 40.86 -99.15 -34.17
CA ASP A 538 42.14 -99.61 -33.63
C ASP A 538 42.22 -99.47 -32.10
N ASP A 539 41.41 -98.58 -31.51
CA ASP A 539 41.36 -98.31 -30.06
C ASP A 539 40.35 -99.23 -29.31
N VAL A 540 39.81 -100.25 -29.98
CA VAL A 540 38.73 -101.11 -29.43
C VAL A 540 39.29 -102.29 -28.63
N THR A 541 39.16 -102.22 -27.31
CA THR A 541 39.46 -103.34 -26.41
C THR A 541 38.23 -104.24 -26.20
N GLY A 542 37.92 -105.12 -27.14
CA GLY A 542 36.80 -106.05 -27.03
C GLY A 542 36.53 -106.90 -28.28
N SER A 543 35.57 -107.82 -28.19
CA SER A 543 35.10 -108.60 -29.35
C SER A 543 34.24 -107.73 -30.27
N CYS A 544 34.47 -107.78 -31.58
CA CYS A 544 33.67 -107.04 -32.57
C CYS A 544 32.16 -107.28 -32.39
N ALA A 545 31.75 -108.48 -31.99
CA ALA A 545 30.36 -108.87 -31.84
C ALA A 545 29.63 -108.21 -30.65
N SER A 546 30.33 -107.66 -29.64
CA SER A 546 29.67 -106.94 -28.55
C SER A 546 29.11 -105.59 -29.02
N CYS A 547 29.74 -104.96 -30.01
CA CYS A 547 29.28 -103.73 -30.65
C CYS A 547 28.45 -104.01 -31.92
N HIS A 548 28.92 -104.89 -32.81
CA HIS A 548 28.23 -105.30 -34.03
C HIS A 548 27.15 -106.36 -33.76
N ASN A 549 26.19 -106.00 -32.90
CA ASN A 549 25.12 -106.85 -32.41
C ASN A 549 23.77 -106.62 -33.13
N GLY A 550 23.70 -105.65 -34.06
CA GLY A 550 22.47 -105.26 -34.77
C GLY A 550 21.68 -104.12 -34.12
N THR A 551 21.96 -103.81 -32.85
CA THR A 551 21.34 -102.70 -32.09
C THR A 551 22.32 -101.54 -31.88
N SER A 552 23.55 -101.82 -31.47
CA SER A 552 24.58 -100.80 -31.18
C SER A 552 25.38 -100.39 -32.41
N ALA A 553 25.61 -101.34 -33.33
CA ALA A 553 26.19 -101.14 -34.65
C ALA A 553 25.67 -102.24 -35.60
N PRO A 554 25.75 -102.06 -36.94
CA PRO A 554 25.30 -103.07 -37.91
C PRO A 554 25.95 -104.44 -37.63
N GLY A 555 25.12 -105.46 -37.44
CA GLY A 555 25.57 -106.82 -37.14
C GLY A 555 25.98 -107.62 -38.39
N LYS A 556 26.23 -108.92 -38.21
CA LYS A 556 26.45 -109.85 -39.33
C LYS A 556 25.25 -109.80 -40.30
N PRO A 557 25.44 -109.56 -41.62
CA PRO A 557 24.34 -109.55 -42.58
C PRO A 557 23.70 -110.93 -42.72
N SER A 558 22.45 -110.99 -43.22
CA SER A 558 21.67 -112.23 -43.29
C SER A 558 22.26 -113.32 -44.20
N ASN A 559 23.14 -112.95 -45.13
CA ASN A 559 23.89 -113.85 -46.00
C ASN A 559 25.32 -114.15 -45.50
N HIS A 560 25.65 -113.81 -44.25
CA HIS A 560 26.95 -114.10 -43.66
C HIS A 560 27.16 -115.61 -43.47
N PHE A 561 28.42 -116.04 -43.57
CA PHE A 561 28.84 -117.40 -43.33
C PHE A 561 28.56 -117.84 -41.87
N VAL A 562 27.94 -118.99 -41.64
CA VAL A 562 27.68 -119.48 -40.27
C VAL A 562 28.98 -120.00 -39.67
N THR A 563 29.54 -119.22 -38.74
CA THR A 563 30.79 -119.53 -38.04
C THR A 563 30.76 -119.10 -36.58
N SER A 564 31.39 -119.91 -35.73
CA SER A 564 31.65 -119.64 -34.30
C SER A 564 32.95 -118.84 -34.05
N GLN A 565 33.77 -118.66 -35.08
CA GLN A 565 35.05 -117.94 -35.01
C GLN A 565 34.87 -116.42 -34.76
N GLY A 566 35.90 -115.81 -34.17
CA GLY A 566 36.00 -114.35 -34.04
C GLY A 566 36.04 -113.67 -35.41
N CYS A 567 35.43 -112.49 -35.53
CA CYS A 567 35.35 -111.78 -36.82
C CYS A 567 36.73 -111.46 -37.41
N ASP A 568 37.70 -111.17 -36.53
CA ASP A 568 39.12 -110.92 -36.78
C ASP A 568 39.88 -112.13 -37.37
N SER A 569 39.35 -113.35 -37.24
CA SER A 569 39.91 -114.53 -37.93
C SER A 569 39.75 -114.45 -39.45
N CYS A 570 38.79 -113.65 -39.94
CA CYS A 570 38.35 -113.61 -41.33
C CYS A 570 38.41 -112.19 -41.93
N HIS A 571 38.19 -111.15 -41.11
CA HIS A 571 38.14 -109.75 -41.48
C HIS A 571 39.29 -108.96 -40.83
N ARG A 572 39.65 -107.80 -41.40
CA ARG A 572 40.62 -106.86 -40.82
C ARG A 572 39.96 -105.50 -40.62
N ASN A 573 40.25 -104.80 -39.54
CA ASN A 573 39.69 -103.48 -39.24
C ASN A 573 39.94 -102.47 -40.37
N SER A 574 41.12 -102.52 -41.00
CA SER A 574 41.52 -101.65 -42.12
C SER A 574 41.01 -102.09 -43.50
N SER A 575 40.45 -103.31 -43.62
CA SER A 575 39.92 -103.85 -44.88
C SER A 575 38.90 -104.94 -44.56
N TRP A 576 37.68 -104.56 -44.21
CA TRP A 576 36.63 -105.50 -43.83
C TRP A 576 36.22 -106.43 -44.98
N THR A 577 36.39 -105.98 -46.22
CA THR A 577 36.31 -106.80 -47.43
C THR A 577 37.59 -106.57 -48.27
N PRO A 578 38.07 -107.57 -49.03
CA PRO A 578 37.63 -108.96 -49.06
C PRO A 578 38.05 -109.74 -47.79
N THR A 579 37.27 -110.77 -47.44
CA THR A 579 37.58 -111.70 -46.36
C THR A 579 38.83 -112.51 -46.68
N THR A 580 39.79 -112.63 -45.75
CA THR A 580 40.99 -113.45 -45.92
C THR A 580 41.06 -114.53 -44.85
N PHE A 581 40.88 -115.79 -45.24
CA PHE A 581 40.99 -116.94 -44.34
C PHE A 581 41.87 -118.02 -44.98
N ARG A 582 42.66 -118.75 -44.17
CA ARG A 582 43.49 -119.88 -44.62
C ARG A 582 43.26 -121.10 -43.74
N HIS A 583 42.97 -122.23 -44.37
CA HIS A 583 42.70 -123.50 -43.71
C HIS A 583 44.00 -124.21 -43.26
N ASN A 584 44.71 -123.65 -42.28
CA ASN A 584 45.91 -124.31 -41.75
C ASN A 584 45.54 -125.35 -40.68
N SER A 585 45.23 -126.58 -41.11
CA SER A 585 44.96 -127.70 -40.18
C SER A 585 45.32 -129.06 -40.79
N ALA A 586 45.63 -130.04 -39.95
CA ALA A 586 45.97 -131.40 -40.39
C ALA A 586 44.82 -132.14 -41.13
N ALA A 587 43.59 -131.65 -41.03
CA ALA A 587 42.44 -132.20 -41.77
C ALA A 587 42.36 -131.68 -43.22
N TYR A 588 43.05 -130.59 -43.55
CA TYR A 588 43.10 -130.01 -44.90
C TYR A 588 44.57 -129.74 -45.27
N PRO A 589 45.34 -130.80 -45.59
CA PRO A 589 46.80 -130.71 -45.73
C PRO A 589 47.23 -130.12 -47.09
N GLY A 590 47.08 -128.81 -47.27
CA GLY A 590 47.67 -128.06 -48.38
C GLY A 590 46.81 -126.92 -48.93
N ASP A 591 47.46 -125.96 -49.59
CA ASP A 591 46.80 -124.92 -50.36
C ASP A 591 46.57 -125.41 -51.80
N HIS A 592 45.38 -125.13 -52.36
CA HIS A 592 45.13 -125.28 -53.80
C HIS A 592 45.81 -124.13 -54.56
N ARG A 593 46.20 -124.37 -55.82
CA ARG A 593 46.87 -123.34 -56.63
C ARG A 593 45.96 -122.17 -57.01
N GLY A 594 44.67 -122.44 -57.21
CA GLY A 594 43.64 -121.42 -57.42
C GLY A 594 43.15 -120.81 -56.10
N ASN A 595 42.78 -119.52 -56.12
CA ASN A 595 42.09 -118.88 -55.00
C ASN A 595 40.62 -119.31 -54.98
N LEU A 596 40.37 -120.54 -54.54
CA LEU A 596 39.04 -121.15 -54.49
C LEU A 596 38.08 -120.33 -53.62
N SER A 597 36.84 -120.21 -54.09
CA SER A 597 35.76 -119.65 -53.28
C SER A 597 35.43 -120.58 -52.12
N CYS A 598 34.97 -120.05 -50.98
CA CYS A 598 34.52 -120.89 -49.86
C CYS A 598 33.46 -121.92 -50.31
N THR A 599 32.57 -121.51 -51.23
CA THR A 599 31.51 -122.36 -51.80
C THR A 599 32.00 -123.55 -52.63
N SER A 600 33.27 -123.57 -53.07
CA SER A 600 33.86 -124.72 -53.75
C SER A 600 33.93 -125.96 -52.84
N CYS A 601 34.10 -125.75 -51.52
CA CYS A 601 34.14 -126.81 -50.51
C CYS A 601 32.90 -126.77 -49.58
N HIS A 602 32.50 -125.58 -49.13
CA HIS A 602 31.35 -125.37 -48.25
C HIS A 602 30.04 -125.32 -49.07
N ARG A 603 29.54 -126.49 -49.44
CA ARG A 603 28.28 -126.67 -50.18
C ARG A 603 27.01 -126.33 -49.37
N SER A 604 27.15 -126.11 -48.06
CA SER A 604 26.12 -125.57 -47.17
C SER A 604 26.68 -124.35 -46.44
N ASN A 605 25.80 -123.48 -45.92
CA ASN A 605 26.22 -122.33 -45.13
C ASN A 605 26.64 -122.77 -43.71
N SER A 606 27.83 -123.37 -43.61
CA SER A 606 28.40 -123.94 -42.38
C SER A 606 29.92 -123.95 -42.45
N GLU A 607 30.58 -123.60 -41.34
CA GLU A 607 32.04 -123.76 -41.16
C GLU A 607 32.53 -125.21 -41.22
N GLN A 608 31.62 -126.20 -41.15
CA GLN A 608 31.95 -127.61 -41.31
C GLN A 608 31.78 -128.06 -42.78
N VAL A 609 32.87 -128.51 -43.41
CA VAL A 609 32.83 -129.17 -44.73
C VAL A 609 32.44 -130.64 -44.57
N THR A 610 31.43 -131.06 -45.33
CA THR A 610 31.12 -132.48 -45.53
C THR A 610 31.90 -133.02 -46.72
N TRP A 611 32.88 -133.89 -46.45
CA TRP A 611 33.63 -134.63 -47.47
C TRP A 611 32.69 -135.48 -48.35
N SER A 612 32.83 -135.37 -49.67
CA SER A 612 32.01 -136.13 -50.65
C SER A 612 32.06 -137.64 -50.41
N SER A 613 33.25 -138.18 -50.13
CA SER A 613 33.51 -139.60 -49.87
C SER A 613 34.14 -139.79 -48.50
N GLY A 614 33.29 -139.77 -47.47
CA GLY A 614 33.72 -139.78 -46.08
C GLY A 614 34.54 -141.00 -45.60
N ALA A 615 34.67 -142.04 -46.42
CA ALA A 615 35.53 -143.21 -46.16
C ALA A 615 37.02 -142.98 -46.46
N TYR A 616 37.36 -141.93 -47.23
CA TYR A 616 38.75 -141.64 -47.66
C TYR A 616 39.33 -140.37 -47.00
N LYS A 617 38.73 -139.89 -45.90
CA LYS A 617 39.27 -138.76 -45.13
C LYS A 617 40.60 -139.15 -44.47
N PRO A 618 41.59 -138.24 -44.36
CA PRO A 618 41.62 -136.85 -44.81
C PRO A 618 42.24 -136.67 -46.21
N ASP A 619 42.40 -137.75 -46.97
CA ASP A 619 43.17 -137.77 -48.21
C ASP A 619 42.38 -137.15 -49.39
N CYS A 620 43.05 -136.89 -50.52
CA CYS A 620 42.48 -136.22 -51.70
C CYS A 620 41.18 -136.87 -52.21
N ALA A 621 41.12 -138.20 -52.22
CA ALA A 621 39.93 -138.98 -52.59
C ALA A 621 38.74 -138.75 -51.65
N GLY A 622 38.94 -138.21 -50.44
CA GLY A 622 37.84 -137.77 -49.57
C GLY A 622 36.93 -136.75 -50.26
N CYS A 623 37.47 -135.94 -51.19
CA CYS A 623 36.71 -135.04 -52.05
C CYS A 623 36.56 -135.58 -53.47
N HIS A 624 37.65 -136.11 -54.06
CA HIS A 624 37.79 -136.41 -55.49
C HIS A 624 37.54 -137.88 -55.89
N ALA A 625 37.09 -138.75 -54.99
CA ALA A 625 36.82 -140.16 -55.34
C ALA A 625 35.75 -140.36 -56.43
N GLY A 626 34.91 -139.36 -56.69
CA GLY A 626 33.95 -139.36 -57.80
C GLY A 626 34.60 -139.12 -59.17
N ASP A 627 35.77 -138.48 -59.19
CA ASP A 627 36.51 -138.08 -60.37
C ASP A 627 37.56 -139.15 -60.78
N TYR A 628 37.56 -140.31 -60.09
CA TYR A 628 38.52 -141.38 -60.31
C TYR A 628 38.15 -142.27 -61.49
N GLU A 629 38.83 -142.05 -62.62
CA GLU A 629 38.73 -142.92 -63.78
C GLU A 629 39.50 -144.23 -63.58
N ARG A 630 38.75 -145.34 -63.39
CA ARG A 630 39.32 -146.67 -63.13
C ARG A 630 40.20 -147.16 -64.27
N ASP A 631 39.76 -147.00 -65.51
CA ASP A 631 40.38 -147.63 -66.68
C ASP A 631 41.77 -147.04 -66.97
N GLU A 632 41.98 -145.77 -66.61
CA GLU A 632 43.30 -145.17 -66.62
C GLU A 632 44.24 -145.88 -65.62
N HIS A 633 43.76 -146.45 -64.53
CA HIS A 633 44.58 -146.90 -63.39
C HIS A 633 44.92 -148.40 -63.39
N LYS A 634 45.47 -148.92 -64.50
CA LYS A 634 45.84 -150.35 -64.63
C LYS A 634 47.08 -150.76 -63.83
N LYS A 635 46.99 -151.90 -63.11
CA LYS A 635 48.08 -152.59 -62.38
C LYS A 635 48.92 -153.49 -63.28
N TYR A 636 48.30 -154.35 -64.08
CA TYR A 636 48.95 -155.25 -65.04
C TYR A 636 47.90 -155.79 -66.04
N GLU A 637 48.38 -156.45 -67.09
CA GLU A 637 47.56 -157.02 -68.19
C GLU A 637 47.54 -158.56 -68.11
N ASN A 638 46.45 -159.17 -68.58
CA ASN A 638 46.20 -160.63 -68.65
C ASN A 638 46.11 -161.39 -67.30
N PRO A 639 44.92 -161.47 -66.67
CA PRO A 639 43.74 -160.66 -66.95
C PRO A 639 43.96 -159.20 -66.51
N ASP A 640 43.24 -158.27 -67.12
CA ASP A 640 43.33 -156.85 -66.77
C ASP A 640 42.95 -156.62 -65.30
N SER A 641 43.88 -156.00 -64.56
CA SER A 641 43.72 -155.68 -63.14
C SER A 641 43.99 -154.20 -62.93
N TYR A 642 43.15 -153.54 -62.13
CA TYR A 642 43.18 -152.08 -61.92
C TYR A 642 43.31 -151.75 -60.43
N TYR A 643 43.81 -150.55 -60.14
CA TYR A 643 43.75 -149.97 -58.82
C TYR A 643 42.31 -149.53 -58.48
N SER A 644 42.02 -149.54 -57.18
CA SER A 644 40.83 -148.91 -56.61
C SER A 644 41.17 -147.58 -55.97
N VAL A 645 40.17 -146.69 -55.86
CA VAL A 645 40.28 -145.42 -55.12
C VAL A 645 40.88 -145.61 -53.72
N SER A 646 40.53 -146.69 -53.02
CA SER A 646 41.02 -146.98 -51.66
C SER A 646 42.52 -147.24 -51.59
N GLU A 647 43.12 -147.76 -52.67
CA GLU A 647 44.56 -147.99 -52.83
C GLU A 647 45.32 -146.74 -53.29
N LEU A 648 44.61 -145.77 -53.87
CA LEU A 648 45.15 -144.53 -54.44
C LEU A 648 44.48 -143.28 -53.83
N ARG A 649 44.18 -143.36 -52.53
CA ARG A 649 43.33 -142.38 -51.82
C ARG A 649 43.93 -140.97 -51.71
N ASP A 650 45.25 -140.87 -51.77
CA ASP A 650 46.02 -139.64 -51.79
C ASP A 650 46.29 -139.14 -53.22
N CYS A 651 45.75 -139.84 -54.22
CA CYS A 651 46.01 -139.67 -55.65
C CYS A 651 47.51 -139.76 -56.06
N SER A 652 48.43 -140.11 -55.14
CA SER A 652 49.88 -140.10 -55.39
C SER A 652 50.44 -141.47 -55.80
N GLY A 653 49.70 -142.56 -55.54
CA GLY A 653 50.24 -143.93 -55.52
C GLY A 653 50.37 -144.70 -56.85
N SER A 654 49.88 -144.21 -58.00
CA SER A 654 49.79 -145.02 -59.24
C SER A 654 51.04 -144.99 -60.12
N CYS A 655 52.22 -144.81 -59.51
CA CYS A 655 53.48 -144.61 -60.23
C CYS A 655 53.87 -145.75 -61.18
N HIS A 656 53.33 -146.96 -61.06
CA HIS A 656 53.78 -148.13 -61.83
C HIS A 656 52.63 -148.97 -62.40
N VAL A 657 52.80 -149.38 -63.67
CA VAL A 657 52.13 -150.55 -64.26
C VAL A 657 53.14 -151.70 -64.26
N TYR A 658 52.77 -152.88 -63.79
CA TYR A 658 53.59 -154.08 -63.68
C TYR A 658 53.38 -155.04 -64.87
N THR A 659 54.33 -155.96 -65.07
CA THR A 659 54.29 -156.92 -66.19
C THR A 659 53.30 -158.07 -65.98
N ASN A 660 52.99 -158.44 -64.74
CA ASN A 660 52.07 -159.52 -64.38
C ASN A 660 51.64 -159.40 -62.90
N SER A 661 50.82 -160.36 -62.45
CA SER A 661 50.24 -160.41 -61.09
C SER A 661 51.24 -160.52 -59.93
N SER A 662 52.52 -160.82 -60.16
CA SER A 662 53.53 -160.82 -59.09
C SER A 662 53.89 -159.42 -58.59
N MET A 663 53.63 -158.37 -59.39
CA MET A 663 54.00 -156.96 -59.12
C MET A 663 55.49 -156.75 -58.77
N THR A 664 56.38 -157.66 -59.18
CA THR A 664 57.84 -157.56 -58.92
C THR A 664 58.59 -156.78 -60.00
N SER A 665 58.07 -156.74 -61.24
CA SER A 665 58.70 -156.08 -62.38
C SER A 665 57.78 -155.03 -63.01
N ILE A 666 58.32 -153.83 -63.21
CA ILE A 666 57.59 -152.65 -63.67
C ILE A 666 57.65 -152.57 -65.20
N LYS A 667 56.49 -152.55 -65.85
CA LYS A 667 56.29 -152.37 -67.30
C LYS A 667 56.37 -150.88 -67.71
N LYS A 668 55.71 -149.98 -66.97
CA LYS A 668 55.68 -148.53 -67.24
C LYS A 668 55.76 -147.77 -65.91
N ARG A 669 56.55 -146.69 -65.87
CA ARG A 669 56.45 -145.68 -64.81
C ARG A 669 55.55 -144.52 -65.26
N ARG A 670 54.76 -143.99 -64.34
CA ARG A 670 53.96 -142.77 -64.47
C ARG A 670 54.54 -141.75 -63.51
N SER A 671 54.80 -140.55 -64.00
CA SER A 671 55.35 -139.45 -63.22
C SER A 671 54.67 -138.17 -63.67
N SER A 672 54.23 -137.37 -62.70
CA SER A 672 53.54 -136.06 -62.80
C SER A 672 52.01 -136.09 -62.72
N GLU A 673 51.32 -137.16 -63.13
CA GLU A 673 49.85 -137.23 -63.00
C GLU A 673 49.37 -137.03 -61.55
N HIS A 674 48.28 -136.27 -61.36
CA HIS A 674 47.57 -136.01 -60.10
C HIS A 674 48.32 -135.21 -59.01
N ARG A 675 49.11 -134.20 -59.38
CA ARG A 675 49.58 -133.20 -58.40
C ARG A 675 48.53 -132.11 -58.20
N VAL A 676 48.29 -131.69 -56.95
CA VAL A 676 47.43 -130.54 -56.56
C VAL A 676 47.90 -129.19 -57.17
N SER A 677 49.08 -129.17 -57.79
CA SER A 677 49.65 -128.01 -58.49
C SER A 677 49.53 -128.06 -60.02
N ASP A 678 49.12 -129.19 -60.59
CA ASP A 678 49.05 -129.41 -62.05
C ASP A 678 47.82 -128.73 -62.66
N SER A 679 47.86 -128.42 -63.95
CA SER A 679 46.75 -127.72 -64.64
C SER A 679 45.53 -128.61 -64.91
N ASP A 680 45.74 -129.92 -64.92
CA ASP A 680 44.78 -130.89 -65.46
C ASP A 680 43.99 -131.59 -64.33
N PHE A 681 44.01 -131.01 -63.12
CA PHE A 681 43.36 -131.53 -61.90
C PHE A 681 42.22 -130.63 -61.36
N ASP A 682 41.90 -129.51 -62.04
CA ASP A 682 40.81 -128.57 -61.72
C ASP A 682 39.54 -128.82 -62.56
#